data_AF-A0A497NCR1-F1
#
_entry.id   AF-A0A497NCR1-F1
#
_cell.length_a   1.000
_cell.length_b   1.000
_cell.length_c   1.000
_cell.angle_alpha   90.00
_cell.angle_beta   90.00
_cell.angle_gamma   90.00
#
_symmetry.space_group_name_H-M   'P 1'
#
loop_
_entity.id
_entity.type
_entity.pdbx_description
1 polymer ?
#
loop_
_entity_poly.entity_id
_entity_poly.type
_entity_poly.pdbx_seq_one_letter_code
_entity_poly.pdbx_strand_id
1 'polypeptide(L)'
;MGDAKAREELRILPILLVLIPIILYSVTCSFSSPEGVEEANIALWVIFRVRDYRTDMPISNVSVTAVITSDWISEIRTPLRTTNETGVVKVLIGNVPNVTVRNPPRVVAFSLGGNYVAIKVIDSLIEDLTFEAEYKMNVTNYWNTRINLPYKIEGDRVFIECNLWVLKGKLVKVTDCDPVTGERVDLAVKPAVRADVKREHGMSPYESYYLFPINYTVTVTYESDLLKSKIYTPLKITVKEDTVLVNWMYHAMKSYEDYEISNMDEEIKLLNSLGFSLAQETENYQAVKSLFNRVLDLYKEGEYDSAVGGAKIAVNAANNLKKWFSDLRVYAILTSIGICLFAYGLSSLIPRLLLEENVSQKVYLAVKIVVFSLILLLFSLTHPSLKMTFLSLSESLLNAPTQRLDLPTTLWGCFLIGSTTYFFVVLLSVKKTPMTDLALKLGTRGLRRRPFRSLLTLISIMIVVASAVVLIDISSSYSTRVKEVWKSTNITGIMVRSNLPLAPLSEYDVNWTVRQEWCKELGYVEEVRAYSTNTEWGVVIHLGLYVFKEDTAPIIDRSATVNIVCIDPDFMDKHFNLSNYVRGYWQEFKAGEKVALLPNLPYIFNASVGDCIKLAVIDGIQRVELIVVGEREYDFRVIGKFDPQVLSELKKFDSTSLFENPFNTVLVPIKSID
;
A
#
# COMPACT_ATOMS: atom_id res chain seq x y z
N MET A 1 30.64 1.72 68.18
CA MET A 1 31.60 2.85 68.27
C MET A 1 32.96 2.26 67.91
N GLY A 2 33.58 2.76 66.85
CA GLY A 2 34.94 2.39 66.39
C GLY A 2 35.06 1.01 65.72
N ASP A 3 34.74 0.92 64.41
CA ASP A 3 35.54 0.16 63.41
C ASP A 3 34.86 -0.05 62.04
N ALA A 4 33.60 0.33 61.86
CA ALA A 4 32.92 0.13 60.57
C ALA A 4 33.02 1.31 59.58
N LYS A 5 33.62 2.45 59.95
CA LYS A 5 33.67 3.67 59.12
C LYS A 5 35.00 3.92 58.39
N ALA A 6 36.00 3.04 58.57
CA ALA A 6 37.34 3.21 57.98
C ALA A 6 37.61 2.32 56.75
N ARG A 7 36.63 1.53 56.28
CA ARG A 7 36.79 0.61 55.13
C ARG A 7 36.05 1.01 53.85
N GLU A 8 35.22 2.05 53.87
CA GLU A 8 34.57 2.57 52.64
C GLU A 8 35.33 3.72 51.97
N GLU A 9 36.20 4.44 52.68
CA GLU A 9 37.01 5.53 52.11
C GLU A 9 38.23 5.04 51.30
N LEU A 10 38.53 3.73 51.33
CA LEU A 10 39.71 3.17 50.64
C LEU A 10 39.43 2.57 49.25
N ARG A 11 38.19 2.63 48.75
CA ARG A 11 37.83 2.13 47.40
C ARG A 11 37.64 3.22 46.34
N ILE A 12 37.69 4.50 46.72
CA ILE A 12 37.61 5.63 45.77
C ILE A 12 39.01 6.11 45.35
N LEU A 13 40.07 5.72 46.08
CA LEU A 13 41.44 6.09 45.79
C LEU A 13 42.03 5.55 44.46
N PRO A 14 41.67 4.36 43.92
CA PRO A 14 42.27 3.89 42.67
C PRO A 14 41.58 4.44 41.41
N ILE A 15 40.39 5.07 41.54
CA ILE A 15 39.67 5.68 40.40
C ILE A 15 40.08 7.15 40.22
N LEU A 16 40.45 7.84 41.30
CA LEU A 16 40.97 9.21 41.24
C LEU A 16 42.44 9.28 40.77
N LEU A 17 43.24 8.22 40.97
CA LEU A 17 44.66 8.20 40.62
C LEU A 17 44.93 7.89 39.13
N VAL A 18 43.90 7.50 38.36
CA VAL A 18 43.99 7.25 36.90
C VAL A 18 43.54 8.47 36.08
N LEU A 19 42.94 9.49 36.70
CA LEU A 19 42.46 10.70 36.02
C LEU A 19 43.47 11.88 36.00
N ILE A 20 44.58 11.77 36.75
CA ILE A 20 45.60 12.82 36.85
C ILE A 20 46.61 12.88 35.66
N PRO A 21 46.83 11.86 34.81
CA PRO A 21 47.70 12.03 33.63
C PRO A 21 46.99 12.64 32.41
N ILE A 22 45.65 12.81 32.42
CA ILE A 22 44.89 13.33 31.27
C ILE A 22 44.75 14.86 31.31
N ILE A 23 44.89 15.49 32.48
CA ILE A 23 44.75 16.95 32.65
C ILE A 23 46.10 17.68 32.70
N LEU A 24 47.22 16.97 32.86
CA LEU A 24 48.58 17.53 32.81
C LEU A 24 49.22 17.52 31.41
N TYR A 25 48.48 17.11 30.37
CA TYR A 25 48.95 17.15 28.97
C TYR A 25 48.43 18.37 28.18
N SER A 26 47.78 19.31 28.85
CA SER A 26 47.31 20.56 28.26
C SER A 26 47.87 21.75 29.03
N VAL A 27 49.06 22.22 28.63
CA VAL A 27 49.43 23.64 28.42
C VAL A 27 50.95 23.75 28.16
N THR A 28 51.26 24.33 27.00
CA THR A 28 52.50 25.01 26.59
C THR A 28 53.80 24.20 26.51
N CYS A 29 54.02 23.57 25.35
CA CYS A 29 55.32 23.67 24.69
C CYS A 29 55.24 24.80 23.66
N SER A 30 55.81 25.94 24.02
CA SER A 30 56.18 27.00 23.09
C SER A 30 57.22 26.42 22.13
N PHE A 31 56.79 25.98 20.96
CA PHE A 31 57.71 25.74 19.86
C PHE A 31 58.10 27.11 19.31
N SER A 32 59.36 27.45 19.52
CA SER A 32 60.10 28.41 18.73
C SER A 32 59.74 28.22 17.26
N SER A 33 59.34 29.32 16.60
CA SER A 33 59.29 29.39 15.15
C SER A 33 60.62 28.90 14.59
N PRO A 34 60.67 27.84 13.77
CA PRO A 34 61.76 27.72 12.84
C PRO A 34 61.58 28.88 11.85
N GLU A 35 62.46 29.86 11.98
CA GLU A 35 62.69 30.84 10.92
C GLU A 35 62.91 30.08 9.61
N GLY A 36 62.10 30.43 8.60
CA GLY A 36 62.40 30.24 7.19
C GLY A 36 62.86 28.84 6.77
N VAL A 37 61.95 27.85 6.79
CA VAL A 37 62.01 26.81 5.76
C VAL A 37 61.02 27.26 4.70
N GLU A 38 61.53 27.59 3.51
CA GLU A 38 60.67 27.76 2.34
C GLU A 38 59.77 26.53 2.25
N GLU A 39 58.47 26.70 2.51
CA GLU A 39 57.48 25.64 2.29
C GLU A 39 57.61 25.26 0.82
N ALA A 40 58.24 24.11 0.55
CA ALA A 40 58.36 23.57 -0.78
C ALA A 40 56.95 23.36 -1.31
N ASN A 41 56.53 24.30 -2.15
CA ASN A 41 55.21 24.37 -2.73
C ASN A 41 55.17 23.33 -3.86
N ILE A 42 54.44 22.25 -3.64
CA ILE A 42 54.34 21.12 -4.57
C ILE A 42 53.14 21.33 -5.49
N ALA A 43 53.32 21.12 -6.79
CA ALA A 43 52.23 21.28 -7.75
C ALA A 43 51.24 20.11 -7.65
N LEU A 44 49.96 20.40 -7.38
CA LEU A 44 48.89 19.41 -7.29
C LEU A 44 48.18 19.23 -8.64
N TRP A 45 48.24 18.01 -9.16
CA TRP A 45 47.62 17.59 -10.40
C TRP A 45 46.51 16.58 -10.12
N VAL A 46 45.35 16.78 -10.73
CA VAL A 46 44.25 15.81 -10.76
C VAL A 46 44.18 15.20 -12.16
N ILE A 47 44.23 13.88 -12.23
CA ILE A 47 44.17 13.12 -13.48
C ILE A 47 42.88 12.31 -13.50
N PHE A 48 41.98 12.61 -14.43
CA PHE A 48 40.83 11.75 -14.73
C PHE A 48 41.16 10.84 -15.90
N ARG A 49 40.81 9.57 -15.79
CA ARG A 49 40.88 8.61 -16.90
C ARG A 49 39.48 8.02 -17.10
N VAL A 50 38.84 8.33 -18.22
CA VAL A 50 37.50 7.83 -18.56
C VAL A 50 37.63 6.69 -19.55
N ARG A 51 37.04 5.56 -19.22
CA ARG A 51 37.11 4.33 -20.01
C ARG A 51 35.76 3.68 -20.16
N ASP A 52 35.60 2.93 -21.24
CA ASP A 52 34.46 2.04 -21.42
C ASP A 52 34.57 0.86 -20.45
N TYR A 53 33.51 0.59 -19.69
CA TYR A 53 33.50 -0.46 -18.68
C TYR A 53 33.72 -1.87 -19.26
N ARG A 54 33.29 -2.14 -20.50
CA ARG A 54 33.38 -3.48 -21.10
C ARG A 54 34.69 -3.74 -21.80
N THR A 55 35.18 -2.73 -22.53
CA THR A 55 36.36 -2.90 -23.39
C THR A 55 37.63 -2.35 -22.76
N ASP A 56 37.53 -1.62 -21.64
CA ASP A 56 38.61 -0.85 -21.01
C ASP A 56 39.27 0.16 -21.97
N MET A 57 38.63 0.44 -23.13
CA MET A 57 39.13 1.40 -24.10
C MET A 57 38.86 2.83 -23.63
N PRO A 58 39.78 3.78 -23.90
CA PRO A 58 39.59 5.18 -23.55
C PRO A 58 38.43 5.80 -24.33
N ILE A 59 37.66 6.68 -23.69
CA ILE A 59 36.56 7.43 -24.32
C ILE A 59 36.95 8.89 -24.49
N SER A 60 36.96 9.36 -25.73
CA SER A 60 37.25 10.76 -26.08
C SER A 60 36.01 11.65 -26.06
N ASN A 61 36.21 12.96 -25.93
CA ASN A 61 35.17 13.99 -25.99
C ASN A 61 34.07 13.89 -24.90
N VAL A 62 34.41 13.34 -23.74
CA VAL A 62 33.52 13.32 -22.56
C VAL A 62 33.89 14.49 -21.65
N SER A 63 32.92 15.33 -21.30
CA SER A 63 33.16 16.42 -20.36
C SER A 63 33.08 15.91 -18.92
N VAL A 64 34.11 16.18 -18.12
CA VAL A 64 34.20 15.72 -16.73
C VAL A 64 34.49 16.89 -15.79
N THR A 65 33.81 16.89 -14.65
CA THR A 65 34.11 17.72 -13.47
C THR A 65 34.05 16.85 -12.22
N ALA A 66 34.79 17.23 -11.19
CA ALA A 66 34.66 16.60 -9.87
C ALA A 66 34.95 17.59 -8.75
N VAL A 67 34.39 17.27 -7.59
CA VAL A 67 34.65 17.91 -6.31
C VAL A 67 35.39 16.89 -5.44
N ILE A 68 36.64 17.22 -5.12
CA ILE A 68 37.54 16.35 -4.35
C ILE A 68 37.86 17.05 -3.03
N THR A 69 37.74 16.33 -1.91
CA THR A 69 38.15 16.82 -0.59
C THR A 69 39.46 16.16 -0.20
N SER A 70 40.42 16.93 0.31
CA SER A 70 41.72 16.41 0.74
C SER A 70 42.27 17.21 1.93
N ASP A 71 43.27 16.66 2.62
CA ASP A 71 43.98 17.38 3.68
C ASP A 71 44.83 18.55 3.11
N TRP A 72 45.20 18.53 1.82
CA TRP A 72 45.92 19.65 1.18
C TRP A 72 45.02 20.87 0.94
N ILE A 73 43.79 20.62 0.48
CA ILE A 73 42.79 21.64 0.17
C ILE A 73 41.42 21.07 0.58
N SER A 74 40.70 21.83 1.41
CA SER A 74 39.40 21.44 1.96
C SER A 74 38.39 21.04 0.88
N GLU A 75 38.34 21.79 -0.23
CA GLU A 75 37.50 21.48 -1.38
C GLU A 75 38.19 21.89 -2.70
N ILE A 76 38.42 20.92 -3.58
CA ILE A 76 38.98 21.11 -4.92
C ILE A 76 37.85 20.92 -5.92
N ARG A 77 37.46 22.00 -6.61
CA ARG A 77 36.53 21.93 -7.74
C ARG A 77 37.31 21.96 -9.04
N THR A 78 37.26 20.88 -9.81
CA THR A 78 37.93 20.84 -11.12
C THR A 78 37.08 21.58 -12.16
N PRO A 79 37.70 22.41 -13.03
CA PRO A 79 36.98 23.07 -14.12
C PRO A 79 36.50 22.02 -15.13
N LEU A 80 35.40 22.33 -15.83
CA LEU A 80 34.86 21.47 -16.90
C LEU A 80 35.90 21.31 -18.01
N ARG A 81 36.30 20.07 -18.25
CA ARG A 81 37.29 19.71 -19.28
C ARG A 81 36.82 18.48 -20.04
N THR A 82 37.12 18.44 -21.32
CA THR A 82 36.81 17.31 -22.21
C THR A 82 38.00 16.35 -22.29
N THR A 83 37.73 15.05 -22.30
CA THR A 83 38.76 14.02 -22.48
C THR A 83 39.42 14.12 -23.86
N ASN A 84 40.75 13.92 -23.89
CA ASN A 84 41.51 13.83 -25.13
C ASN A 84 41.31 12.47 -25.83
N GLU A 85 42.00 12.23 -26.95
CA GLU A 85 41.94 10.96 -27.70
C GLU A 85 42.31 9.72 -26.86
N THR A 86 43.09 9.91 -25.79
CA THR A 86 43.48 8.83 -24.87
C THR A 86 42.57 8.73 -23.64
N GLY A 87 41.44 9.45 -23.61
CA GLY A 87 40.46 9.40 -22.51
C GLY A 87 40.94 10.06 -21.22
N VAL A 88 41.99 10.87 -21.27
CA VAL A 88 42.64 11.47 -20.10
C VAL A 88 42.38 12.98 -20.04
N VAL A 89 42.06 13.46 -18.83
CA VAL A 89 42.05 14.89 -18.48
C VAL A 89 43.08 15.11 -17.39
N LYS A 90 43.98 16.07 -17.58
CA LYS A 90 44.93 16.52 -16.56
C LYS A 90 44.63 17.96 -16.18
N VAL A 91 44.40 18.21 -14.90
CA VAL A 91 44.11 19.54 -14.37
C VAL A 91 45.16 19.89 -13.33
N LEU A 92 45.86 21.02 -13.53
CA LEU A 92 46.67 21.64 -12.50
C LEU A 92 45.76 22.50 -11.61
N ILE A 93 45.72 22.19 -10.32
CA ILE A 93 44.88 22.91 -9.34
C ILE A 93 45.64 24.12 -8.77
N GLY A 94 46.93 23.94 -8.50
CA GLY A 94 47.79 24.97 -7.90
C GLY A 94 48.92 24.34 -7.11
N ASN A 95 49.67 25.17 -6.40
CA ASN A 95 50.72 24.71 -5.50
C ASN A 95 50.16 24.55 -4.08
N VAL A 96 50.48 23.43 -3.44
CA VAL A 96 50.03 23.08 -2.08
C VAL A 96 51.24 22.84 -1.18
N PRO A 97 51.10 23.10 0.14
CA PRO A 97 52.18 22.82 1.08
C PRO A 97 52.44 21.32 1.15
N ASN A 98 53.72 20.95 1.26
CA ASN A 98 54.15 19.56 1.41
C ASN A 98 53.81 19.02 2.81
N VAL A 99 52.55 18.65 3.03
CA VAL A 99 52.04 18.14 4.30
C VAL A 99 51.79 16.63 4.22
N THR A 100 52.08 15.91 5.31
CA THR A 100 51.74 14.49 5.48
C THR A 100 50.22 14.33 5.56
N VAL A 101 49.64 13.68 4.55
CA VAL A 101 48.20 13.40 4.46
C VAL A 101 47.81 12.31 5.45
N ARG A 102 46.86 12.60 6.35
CA ARG A 102 46.29 11.62 7.29
C ARG A 102 45.08 10.91 6.69
N ASN A 103 44.31 11.60 5.84
CA ASN A 103 43.14 11.06 5.16
C ASN A 103 43.32 11.07 3.64
N PRO A 104 43.16 9.93 2.94
CA PRO A 104 43.28 9.91 1.49
C PRO A 104 42.28 10.88 0.85
N PRO A 105 42.63 11.52 -0.28
CA PRO A 105 41.72 12.40 -1.02
C PRO A 105 40.45 11.63 -1.40
N ARG A 106 39.28 12.29 -1.34
CA ARG A 106 37.98 11.67 -1.61
C ARG A 106 37.21 12.41 -2.69
N VAL A 107 36.59 11.69 -3.62
CA VAL A 107 35.57 12.27 -4.52
C VAL A 107 34.25 12.35 -3.79
N VAL A 108 33.73 13.56 -3.64
CA VAL A 108 32.43 13.83 -3.02
C VAL A 108 31.34 14.01 -4.08
N ALA A 109 31.68 14.58 -5.23
CA ALA A 109 30.77 14.74 -6.35
C ALA A 109 31.53 14.68 -7.69
N PHE A 110 30.89 14.23 -8.75
CA PHE A 110 31.42 14.32 -10.11
C PHE A 110 30.31 14.37 -11.15
N SER A 111 30.61 14.93 -12.32
CA SER A 111 29.68 15.03 -13.43
C SER A 111 30.29 14.46 -14.71
N LEU A 112 29.46 13.79 -15.50
CA LEU A 112 29.82 13.17 -16.77
C LEU A 112 28.90 13.70 -17.87
N GLY A 113 29.44 14.33 -18.90
CA GLY A 113 28.68 14.75 -20.08
C GLY A 113 28.62 13.68 -21.16
N GLY A 114 27.65 13.78 -22.07
CA GLY A 114 27.55 12.89 -23.25
C GLY A 114 26.71 11.64 -23.01
N ASN A 115 25.75 11.70 -22.09
CA ASN A 115 24.80 10.63 -21.79
C ASN A 115 25.47 9.33 -21.31
N TYR A 116 26.50 9.47 -20.47
CA TYR A 116 27.18 8.33 -19.86
C TYR A 116 26.71 8.11 -18.42
N VAL A 117 26.68 6.84 -18.02
CA VAL A 117 26.39 6.39 -16.66
C VAL A 117 27.66 5.78 -16.09
N ALA A 118 28.04 6.18 -14.87
CA ALA A 118 29.17 5.61 -14.15
C ALA A 118 28.83 4.22 -13.63
N ILE A 119 29.72 3.25 -13.87
CA ILE A 119 29.58 1.88 -13.38
C ILE A 119 30.58 1.60 -12.26
N LYS A 120 31.83 2.02 -12.44
CA LYS A 120 32.93 1.80 -11.50
C LYS A 120 33.79 3.05 -11.38
N VAL A 121 34.19 3.39 -10.17
CA VAL A 121 35.12 4.49 -9.85
C VAL A 121 36.26 3.92 -9.02
N ILE A 122 37.48 3.99 -9.54
CA ILE A 122 38.66 3.31 -8.98
C ILE A 122 38.40 1.80 -8.81
N ASP A 123 38.12 1.33 -7.60
CA ASP A 123 37.87 -0.07 -7.28
C ASP A 123 36.47 -0.29 -6.69
N SER A 124 35.66 0.78 -6.59
CA SER A 124 34.31 0.74 -6.06
C SER A 124 33.28 0.73 -7.19
N LEU A 125 32.35 -0.23 -7.16
CA LEU A 125 31.19 -0.23 -8.04
C LEU A 125 30.16 0.76 -7.54
N ILE A 126 29.54 1.51 -8.46
CA ILE A 126 28.52 2.50 -8.12
C ILE A 126 27.29 1.84 -7.46
N GLU A 127 26.96 0.60 -7.83
CA GLU A 127 25.83 -0.14 -7.26
C GLU A 127 25.96 -0.43 -5.76
N ASP A 128 27.19 -0.55 -5.25
CA ASP A 128 27.48 -0.83 -3.84
C ASP A 128 27.56 0.44 -2.96
N LEU A 129 27.53 1.62 -3.59
CA LEU A 129 27.71 2.90 -2.90
C LEU A 129 26.37 3.56 -2.56
N THR A 130 26.36 4.36 -1.51
CA THR A 130 25.29 5.33 -1.23
C THR A 130 25.62 6.64 -1.94
N PHE A 131 24.79 7.04 -2.89
CA PHE A 131 24.99 8.26 -3.68
C PHE A 131 23.64 8.84 -4.08
N GLU A 132 23.64 10.12 -4.38
CA GLU A 132 22.53 10.81 -5.04
C GLU A 132 22.96 11.14 -6.46
N ALA A 133 22.06 11.02 -7.44
CA ALA A 133 22.38 11.35 -8.82
C ALA A 133 21.17 11.88 -9.58
N GLU A 134 21.44 12.75 -10.54
CA GLU A 134 20.44 13.35 -11.43
C GLU A 134 21.04 13.49 -12.83
N TYR A 135 20.23 13.21 -13.84
CA TYR A 135 20.57 13.44 -15.24
C TYR A 135 19.80 14.65 -15.78
N LYS A 136 20.53 15.67 -16.23
CA LYS A 136 19.96 16.94 -16.71
C LYS A 136 20.82 17.52 -17.82
N MET A 137 20.18 17.95 -18.91
CA MET A 137 20.85 18.61 -20.05
C MET A 137 22.07 17.82 -20.59
N ASN A 138 21.92 16.51 -20.83
CA ASN A 138 22.99 15.61 -21.30
C ASN A 138 24.19 15.45 -20.36
N VAL A 139 24.05 15.83 -19.09
CA VAL A 139 25.05 15.66 -18.04
C VAL A 139 24.46 14.82 -16.91
N THR A 140 25.20 13.79 -16.50
CA THR A 140 24.88 12.97 -15.33
C THR A 140 25.70 13.48 -14.16
N ASN A 141 25.02 13.95 -13.12
CA ASN A 141 25.64 14.45 -11.90
C ASN A 141 25.53 13.40 -10.79
N TYR A 142 26.61 13.23 -10.04
CA TYR A 142 26.69 12.35 -8.88
C TYR A 142 27.14 13.15 -7.65
N TRP A 143 26.51 12.92 -6.51
CA TRP A 143 26.81 13.55 -5.24
C TRP A 143 26.90 12.52 -4.11
N ASN A 144 27.54 12.93 -3.03
CA ASN A 144 27.70 12.16 -1.79
C ASN A 144 28.38 10.80 -1.95
N THR A 145 29.20 10.62 -2.99
CA THR A 145 29.82 9.31 -3.33
C THR A 145 30.90 8.85 -2.34
N ARG A 146 31.65 9.81 -1.78
CA ARG A 146 32.70 9.63 -0.74
C ARG A 146 33.71 8.51 -1.02
N ILE A 147 34.22 8.44 -2.26
CA ILE A 147 35.15 7.38 -2.69
C ILE A 147 36.59 7.83 -2.47
N ASN A 148 37.42 7.00 -1.81
CA ASN A 148 38.85 7.29 -1.62
C ASN A 148 39.60 7.17 -2.96
N LEU A 149 40.43 8.16 -3.26
CA LEU A 149 41.27 8.20 -4.46
C LEU A 149 42.72 7.85 -4.13
N PRO A 150 43.39 7.10 -5.01
CA PRO A 150 44.83 6.94 -4.94
C PRO A 150 45.55 8.25 -5.29
N TYR A 151 46.68 8.48 -4.63
CA TYR A 151 47.58 9.57 -4.96
C TYR A 151 49.03 9.08 -5.02
N LYS A 152 49.85 9.77 -5.81
CA LYS A 152 51.29 9.52 -5.95
C LYS A 152 52.04 10.83 -5.81
N ILE A 153 53.16 10.80 -5.07
CA ILE A 153 54.07 11.93 -4.94
C ILE A 153 55.32 11.58 -5.75
N GLU A 154 55.61 12.36 -6.78
CA GLU A 154 56.78 12.20 -7.66
C GLU A 154 57.57 13.52 -7.69
N GLY A 155 58.65 13.59 -6.91
CA GLY A 155 59.43 14.81 -6.74
C GLY A 155 58.57 15.97 -6.20
N ASP A 156 58.58 17.11 -6.90
CA ASP A 156 57.81 18.32 -6.53
C ASP A 156 56.38 18.32 -7.11
N ARG A 157 55.79 17.14 -7.36
CA ARG A 157 54.42 16.99 -7.88
C ARG A 157 53.62 15.94 -7.11
N VAL A 158 52.36 16.26 -6.83
CA VAL A 158 51.36 15.29 -6.34
C VAL A 158 50.35 15.02 -7.45
N PHE A 159 50.10 13.75 -7.72
CA PHE A 159 49.08 13.30 -8.67
C PHE A 159 47.96 12.57 -7.94
N ILE A 160 46.73 13.09 -8.02
CA ILE A 160 45.52 12.38 -7.61
C ILE A 160 44.92 11.72 -8.86
N GLU A 161 44.80 10.40 -8.86
CA GLU A 161 44.28 9.64 -10.00
C GLU A 161 42.81 9.24 -9.75
N CYS A 162 41.92 9.60 -10.68
CA CYS A 162 40.51 9.23 -10.69
C CYS A 162 40.19 8.44 -11.97
N ASN A 163 40.04 7.12 -11.85
CA ASN A 163 39.67 6.26 -12.96
C ASN A 163 38.15 6.03 -12.94
N LEU A 164 37.48 6.38 -14.04
CA LEU A 164 36.04 6.28 -14.20
C LEU A 164 35.75 5.30 -15.34
N TRP A 165 35.08 4.19 -15.01
CA TRP A 165 34.52 3.30 -16.02
C TRP A 165 33.05 3.59 -16.19
N VAL A 166 32.67 3.91 -17.43
CA VAL A 166 31.35 4.39 -17.79
C VAL A 166 30.76 3.54 -18.91
N LEU A 167 29.45 3.55 -19.02
CA LEU A 167 28.72 2.99 -20.16
C LEU A 167 27.80 4.04 -20.75
N LYS A 168 27.55 3.92 -22.06
CA LYS A 168 26.56 4.76 -22.73
C LYS A 168 25.17 4.49 -22.15
N GLY A 169 24.47 5.56 -21.80
CA GLY A 169 23.14 5.53 -21.24
C GLY A 169 22.05 5.68 -22.31
N LYS A 170 20.89 5.12 -22.04
CA LYS A 170 19.64 5.30 -22.79
C LYS A 170 18.55 5.78 -21.84
N LEU A 171 17.76 6.77 -22.27
CA LEU A 171 16.57 7.18 -21.54
C LEU A 171 15.48 6.12 -21.73
N VAL A 172 14.96 5.62 -20.61
CA VAL A 172 13.90 4.62 -20.55
C VAL A 172 12.87 5.08 -19.52
N LYS A 173 11.59 4.84 -19.82
CA LYS A 173 10.50 5.14 -18.90
C LYS A 173 10.45 4.06 -17.81
N VAL A 174 10.26 4.47 -16.56
CA VAL A 174 10.07 3.57 -15.42
C VAL A 174 8.79 3.99 -14.72
N THR A 175 7.95 3.02 -14.39
CA THR A 175 6.76 3.27 -13.58
C THR A 175 7.18 3.42 -12.11
N ASP A 176 7.08 4.61 -11.52
CA ASP A 176 7.66 4.94 -10.20
C ASP A 176 6.61 5.21 -9.11
N CYS A 177 5.43 4.59 -9.20
CA CYS A 177 4.37 4.68 -8.19
C CYS A 177 4.12 3.34 -7.48
N ASP A 178 3.69 3.39 -6.22
CA ASP A 178 3.23 2.21 -5.47
C ASP A 178 2.02 1.58 -6.20
N PRO A 179 2.07 0.29 -6.55
CA PRO A 179 1.00 -0.36 -7.31
C PRO A 179 -0.31 -0.46 -6.54
N VAL A 180 -0.32 -0.36 -5.21
CA VAL A 180 -1.55 -0.43 -4.42
C VAL A 180 -2.14 0.97 -4.18
N THR A 181 -1.32 1.94 -3.79
CA THR A 181 -1.84 3.28 -3.45
C THR A 181 -1.96 4.19 -4.66
N GLY A 182 -1.09 4.01 -5.66
CA GLY A 182 -0.90 4.91 -6.80
C GLY A 182 -0.03 6.12 -6.49
N GLU A 183 0.55 6.21 -5.28
CA GLU A 183 1.39 7.32 -4.86
C GLU A 183 2.82 7.17 -5.39
N ARG A 184 3.51 8.28 -5.66
CA ARG A 184 4.90 8.26 -6.12
C ARG A 184 5.84 7.72 -5.05
N VAL A 185 6.81 6.93 -5.49
CA VAL A 185 7.77 6.24 -4.63
C VAL A 185 9.19 6.63 -5.01
N ASP A 186 10.03 6.84 -4.00
CA ASP A 186 11.47 6.97 -4.19
C ASP A 186 12.10 5.59 -4.44
N LEU A 187 12.35 5.31 -5.73
CA LEU A 187 13.04 4.12 -6.18
C LEU A 187 14.55 4.34 -6.26
N ALA A 188 15.31 3.49 -5.59
CA ALA A 188 16.75 3.36 -5.80
C ALA A 188 17.01 2.48 -7.02
N VAL A 189 17.36 3.08 -8.15
CA VAL A 189 17.56 2.42 -9.46
C VAL A 189 19.06 2.38 -9.78
N LYS A 190 19.85 1.48 -9.19
CA LYS A 190 21.33 1.52 -9.31
C LYS A 190 21.87 0.57 -10.38
N PRO A 191 22.85 0.99 -11.22
CA PRO A 191 23.53 2.30 -11.26
C PRO A 191 22.85 3.34 -12.19
N ALA A 192 21.60 3.12 -12.62
CA ALA A 192 20.86 4.09 -13.43
C ALA A 192 20.57 5.39 -12.65
N VAL A 193 20.21 6.45 -13.38
CA VAL A 193 20.04 7.79 -12.79
C VAL A 193 18.72 8.40 -13.22
N ARG A 194 17.98 9.03 -12.29
CA ARG A 194 16.73 9.72 -12.60
C ARG A 194 16.98 10.92 -13.50
N ALA A 195 16.17 11.08 -14.54
CA ALA A 195 16.29 12.16 -15.50
C ALA A 195 15.25 13.27 -15.21
N ASP A 196 15.72 14.51 -15.09
CA ASP A 196 14.86 15.70 -14.99
C ASP A 196 14.51 16.19 -16.41
N VAL A 197 13.52 15.51 -17.01
CA VAL A 197 12.97 15.86 -18.32
C VAL A 197 11.59 16.49 -18.11
N LYS A 198 11.35 17.66 -18.70
CA LYS A 198 10.01 18.28 -18.70
C LYS A 198 9.01 17.27 -19.26
N ARG A 199 7.93 16.99 -18.52
CA ARG A 199 6.89 16.06 -18.96
C ARG A 199 6.40 16.48 -20.35
N GLU A 200 6.60 15.61 -21.33
CA GLU A 200 6.04 15.79 -22.67
C GLU A 200 4.53 15.54 -22.62
N HIS A 201 3.77 16.17 -23.52
CA HIS A 201 2.33 15.90 -23.65
C HIS A 201 2.13 14.41 -24.00
N GLY A 202 1.35 13.68 -23.20
CA GLY A 202 1.11 12.25 -23.35
C GLY A 202 1.95 11.33 -22.44
N MET A 203 2.77 11.87 -21.54
CA MET A 203 3.42 11.06 -20.49
C MET A 203 2.45 10.78 -19.34
N SER A 204 2.28 9.50 -19.01
CA SER A 204 1.45 9.06 -17.88
C SER A 204 1.99 9.62 -16.55
N PRO A 205 1.12 10.02 -15.60
CA PRO A 205 1.56 10.52 -14.29
C PRO A 205 2.32 9.48 -13.46
N TYR A 206 2.19 8.20 -13.83
CA TYR A 206 2.83 7.04 -13.20
C TYR A 206 4.23 6.74 -13.74
N GLU A 207 4.69 7.47 -14.76
CA GLU A 207 5.98 7.25 -15.40
C GLU A 207 6.97 8.39 -15.10
N SER A 208 8.24 8.02 -14.92
CA SER A 208 9.38 8.94 -14.89
C SER A 208 10.50 8.43 -15.80
N TYR A 209 11.30 9.35 -16.33
CA TYR A 209 12.46 8.99 -17.15
C TYR A 209 13.67 8.69 -16.28
N TYR A 210 14.41 7.65 -16.67
CA TYR A 210 15.69 7.27 -16.08
C TYR A 210 16.71 6.98 -17.18
N LEU A 211 17.96 7.36 -16.94
CA LEU A 211 19.09 7.05 -17.80
C LEU A 211 19.70 5.70 -17.38
N PHE A 212 19.45 4.66 -18.18
CA PHE A 212 19.95 3.31 -17.95
C PHE A 212 21.22 3.03 -18.75
N PRO A 213 22.25 2.40 -18.17
CA PRO A 213 23.39 1.89 -18.92
C PRO A 213 22.97 0.74 -19.85
N ILE A 214 23.33 0.84 -21.13
CA ILE A 214 22.95 -0.15 -22.14
C ILE A 214 23.64 -1.49 -21.87
N ASN A 215 22.84 -2.56 -21.91
CA ASN A 215 23.24 -3.95 -21.70
C ASN A 215 23.86 -4.25 -20.32
N TYR A 216 23.73 -3.36 -19.33
CA TYR A 216 24.19 -3.61 -17.96
C TYR A 216 22.98 -3.96 -17.06
N THR A 217 23.21 -4.83 -16.07
CA THR A 217 22.16 -5.23 -15.12
C THR A 217 21.97 -4.16 -14.06
N VAL A 218 20.79 -3.56 -14.03
CA VAL A 218 20.38 -2.55 -13.07
C VAL A 218 19.45 -3.18 -12.05
N THR A 219 19.64 -2.83 -10.78
CA THR A 219 18.78 -3.28 -9.68
C THR A 219 17.89 -2.11 -9.24
N VAL A 220 16.59 -2.37 -9.18
CA VAL A 220 15.56 -1.42 -8.71
C VAL A 220 15.05 -1.88 -7.36
N THR A 221 15.20 -1.03 -6.34
CA THR A 221 14.80 -1.29 -4.95
C THR A 221 13.94 -0.17 -4.39
N TYR A 222 13.01 -0.55 -3.51
CA TYR A 222 12.19 0.38 -2.73
C TYR A 222 12.99 0.89 -1.53
N GLU A 223 13.24 2.20 -1.43
CA GLU A 223 14.19 2.77 -0.45
C GLU A 223 13.52 3.26 0.84
N SER A 224 12.24 3.67 0.80
CA SER A 224 11.63 4.48 1.87
C SER A 224 11.07 3.71 3.07
N ASP A 225 10.84 2.40 2.98
CA ASP A 225 10.19 1.62 4.06
C ASP A 225 10.71 0.17 4.11
N LEU A 226 11.31 -0.20 5.24
CA LEU A 226 11.88 -1.53 5.51
C LEU A 226 10.83 -2.65 5.54
N LEU A 227 9.56 -2.33 5.81
CA LEU A 227 8.47 -3.32 5.77
C LEU A 227 8.03 -3.56 4.33
N LYS A 228 7.81 -2.49 3.56
CA LYS A 228 7.47 -2.61 2.14
C LYS A 228 8.62 -3.20 1.31
N SER A 229 9.88 -2.94 1.68
CA SER A 229 11.04 -3.55 1.02
C SER A 229 11.13 -5.07 1.21
N LYS A 230 10.43 -5.65 2.20
CA LYS A 230 10.29 -7.11 2.36
C LYS A 230 9.20 -7.68 1.46
N ILE A 231 8.18 -6.88 1.12
CA ILE A 231 7.05 -7.30 0.28
C ILE A 231 7.41 -7.12 -1.20
N TYR A 232 7.98 -5.97 -1.57
CA TYR A 232 8.44 -5.68 -2.93
C TYR A 232 9.87 -6.14 -3.11
N THR A 233 10.04 -7.31 -3.72
CA THR A 233 11.36 -7.87 -4.00
C THR A 233 12.17 -6.98 -4.98
N PRO A 234 13.51 -6.92 -4.86
CA PRO A 234 14.34 -6.17 -5.81
C PRO A 234 14.18 -6.68 -7.24
N LEU A 235 13.95 -5.77 -8.18
CA LEU A 235 13.86 -6.08 -9.62
C LEU A 235 15.26 -5.94 -10.25
N LYS A 236 15.76 -7.02 -10.87
CA LYS A 236 17.00 -6.99 -11.66
C LYS A 236 16.66 -7.02 -13.15
N ILE A 237 17.09 -6.01 -13.88
CA ILE A 237 16.79 -5.86 -15.31
C ILE A 237 18.01 -5.46 -16.13
N THR A 238 18.07 -5.95 -17.36
CA THR A 238 19.10 -5.56 -18.33
C THR A 238 18.42 -4.81 -19.47
N VAL A 239 18.70 -3.52 -19.59
CA VAL A 239 18.09 -2.66 -20.62
C VAL A 239 18.84 -2.81 -21.94
N LYS A 240 18.11 -3.11 -23.00
CA LYS A 240 18.62 -3.21 -24.38
C LYS A 240 18.27 -1.95 -25.19
N GLU A 241 18.81 -1.83 -26.39
CA GLU A 241 18.54 -0.69 -27.28
C GLU A 241 17.07 -0.57 -27.72
N ASP A 242 16.29 -1.65 -27.69
CA ASP A 242 14.87 -1.70 -28.01
C ASP A 242 13.95 -1.47 -26.80
N THR A 243 14.49 -1.49 -25.58
CA THR A 243 13.68 -1.38 -24.35
C THR A 243 13.17 0.05 -24.16
N VAL A 244 11.84 0.24 -24.13
CA VAL A 244 11.19 1.57 -24.00
C VAL A 244 10.65 1.82 -22.59
N LEU A 245 10.16 0.76 -21.94
CA LEU A 245 9.48 0.83 -20.65
C LEU A 245 9.99 -0.26 -19.70
N VAL A 246 10.25 0.12 -18.45
CA VAL A 246 10.47 -0.77 -17.32
C VAL A 246 9.24 -0.68 -16.42
N ASN A 247 8.42 -1.73 -16.44
CA ASN A 247 7.21 -1.80 -15.65
C ASN A 247 7.51 -2.33 -14.24
N TRP A 248 8.02 -1.44 -13.38
CA TRP A 248 8.28 -1.75 -11.98
C TRP A 248 6.98 -1.99 -11.19
N MET A 249 5.90 -1.25 -11.49
CA MET A 249 4.59 -1.44 -10.86
C MET A 249 4.07 -2.86 -11.03
N TYR A 250 4.15 -3.40 -12.25
CA TYR A 250 3.82 -4.80 -12.53
C TYR A 250 4.63 -5.77 -11.67
N HIS A 251 5.94 -5.57 -11.59
CA HIS A 251 6.82 -6.43 -10.79
C HIS A 251 6.49 -6.35 -9.30
N ALA A 252 6.36 -5.13 -8.76
CA ALA A 252 6.02 -4.89 -7.37
C ALA A 252 4.66 -5.49 -7.01
N MET A 253 3.66 -5.35 -7.88
CA MET A 253 2.33 -5.94 -7.71
C MET A 253 2.38 -7.47 -7.70
N LYS A 254 3.21 -8.06 -8.56
CA LYS A 254 3.38 -9.52 -8.60
C LYS A 254 4.02 -10.04 -7.30
N SER A 255 5.07 -9.38 -6.81
CA SER A 255 5.69 -9.73 -5.53
C SER A 255 4.71 -9.58 -4.36
N TYR A 256 3.86 -8.56 -4.41
CA TYR A 256 2.78 -8.36 -3.44
C TYR A 256 1.75 -9.49 -3.49
N GLU A 257 1.27 -9.84 -4.69
CA GLU A 257 0.35 -10.97 -4.89
C GLU A 257 0.95 -12.27 -4.35
N ASP A 258 2.18 -12.59 -4.73
CA ASP A 258 2.85 -13.83 -4.29
C ASP A 258 2.94 -13.91 -2.76
N TYR A 259 3.29 -12.80 -2.10
CA TYR A 259 3.33 -12.70 -0.64
C TYR A 259 1.95 -12.89 0.00
N GLU A 260 0.93 -12.18 -0.50
CA GLU A 260 -0.43 -12.23 0.04
C GLU A 260 -1.09 -13.59 -0.17
N ILE A 261 -0.99 -14.13 -1.39
CA ILE A 261 -1.56 -15.43 -1.76
C ILE A 261 -0.85 -16.55 -1.00
N SER A 262 0.48 -16.52 -0.87
CA SER A 262 1.21 -17.56 -0.11
C SER A 262 0.73 -17.62 1.34
N ASN A 263 0.58 -16.46 2.00
CA ASN A 263 0.10 -16.41 3.39
C ASN A 263 -1.33 -16.95 3.51
N MET A 264 -2.22 -16.57 2.59
CA MET A 264 -3.60 -17.07 2.60
C MET A 264 -3.70 -18.56 2.26
N ASP A 265 -2.86 -19.07 1.35
CA ASP A 265 -2.82 -20.49 0.97
C ASP A 265 -2.38 -21.37 2.15
N GLU A 266 -1.37 -20.93 2.92
CA GLU A 266 -0.98 -21.60 4.16
C GLU A 266 -2.11 -21.62 5.19
N GLU A 267 -2.82 -20.52 5.36
CA GLU A 267 -3.91 -20.42 6.33
C GLU A 267 -5.14 -21.25 5.93
N ILE A 268 -5.51 -21.27 4.65
CA ILE A 268 -6.59 -22.14 4.13
C ILE A 268 -6.21 -23.61 4.27
N LYS A 269 -4.97 -23.99 3.94
CA LYS A 269 -4.47 -25.36 4.14
C LYS A 269 -4.53 -25.78 5.59
N LEU A 270 -4.13 -24.89 6.50
CA LEU A 270 -4.19 -25.10 7.94
C LEU A 270 -5.65 -25.34 8.39
N LEU A 271 -6.57 -24.44 8.05
CA LEU A 271 -7.98 -24.54 8.44
C LEU A 271 -8.66 -25.79 7.87
N ASN A 272 -8.37 -26.14 6.61
CA ASN A 272 -8.83 -27.40 6.01
C ASN A 272 -8.30 -28.62 6.78
N SER A 273 -7.02 -28.62 7.18
CA SER A 273 -6.44 -29.73 7.95
C SER A 273 -7.06 -29.89 9.34
N LEU A 274 -7.60 -28.82 9.92
CA LEU A 274 -8.28 -28.83 11.21
C LEU A 274 -9.74 -29.35 11.11
N GLY A 275 -10.30 -29.38 9.90
CA GLY A 275 -11.64 -29.90 9.61
C GLY A 275 -12.74 -28.83 9.51
N PHE A 276 -12.38 -27.56 9.26
CA PHE A 276 -13.37 -26.52 8.93
C PHE A 276 -13.92 -26.73 7.51
N SER A 277 -15.23 -26.51 7.31
CA SER A 277 -15.79 -26.47 5.94
C SER A 277 -15.61 -25.07 5.37
N LEU A 278 -14.74 -24.94 4.36
CA LEU A 278 -14.34 -23.64 3.79
C LEU A 278 -14.89 -23.42 2.37
N ALA A 279 -16.06 -23.97 2.04
CA ALA A 279 -16.56 -23.98 0.67
C ALA A 279 -16.75 -22.54 0.11
N GLN A 280 -17.28 -21.63 0.92
CA GLN A 280 -17.50 -20.24 0.51
C GLN A 280 -16.19 -19.43 0.53
N GLU A 281 -15.32 -19.72 1.48
CA GLU A 281 -14.05 -19.01 1.68
C GLU A 281 -13.04 -19.38 0.60
N THR A 282 -13.07 -20.63 0.14
CA THR A 282 -12.28 -21.07 -1.02
C THR A 282 -12.77 -20.40 -2.31
N GLU A 283 -14.08 -20.23 -2.49
CA GLU A 283 -14.65 -19.45 -3.61
C GLU A 283 -14.19 -17.97 -3.54
N ASN A 284 -14.30 -17.33 -2.38
CA ASN A 284 -13.82 -15.96 -2.16
C ASN A 284 -12.31 -15.84 -2.41
N TYR A 285 -11.52 -16.81 -1.97
CA TYR A 285 -10.07 -16.84 -2.21
C TYR A 285 -9.75 -16.96 -3.70
N GLN A 286 -10.46 -17.80 -4.46
CA GLN A 286 -10.30 -17.87 -5.91
C GLN A 286 -10.71 -16.56 -6.59
N ALA A 287 -11.74 -15.88 -6.11
CA ALA A 287 -12.13 -14.55 -6.59
C ALA A 287 -11.06 -13.50 -6.31
N VAL A 288 -10.42 -13.51 -5.13
CA VAL A 288 -9.29 -12.62 -4.83
C VAL A 288 -8.11 -12.89 -5.78
N LYS A 289 -7.80 -14.16 -6.02
CA LYS A 289 -6.74 -14.53 -6.98
C LYS A 289 -7.06 -14.09 -8.40
N SER A 290 -8.31 -14.22 -8.85
CA SER A 290 -8.69 -13.75 -10.19
C SER A 290 -8.62 -12.22 -10.31
N LEU A 291 -8.96 -11.49 -9.25
CA LEU A 291 -8.80 -10.04 -9.19
C LEU A 291 -7.32 -9.61 -9.30
N PHE A 292 -6.41 -10.25 -8.55
CA PHE A 292 -4.97 -9.97 -8.66
C PHE A 292 -4.44 -10.24 -10.07
N ASN A 293 -4.80 -11.38 -10.68
CA ASN A 293 -4.42 -11.68 -12.07
C ASN A 293 -4.94 -10.61 -13.04
N ARG A 294 -6.18 -10.14 -12.86
CA ARG A 294 -6.74 -9.07 -13.70
C ARG A 294 -5.95 -7.77 -13.56
N VAL A 295 -5.58 -7.40 -12.33
CA VAL A 295 -4.75 -6.21 -12.05
C VAL A 295 -3.38 -6.32 -12.73
N LEU A 296 -2.74 -7.49 -12.64
CA LEU A 296 -1.47 -7.76 -13.31
C LEU A 296 -1.57 -7.59 -14.83
N ASP A 297 -2.67 -8.04 -15.43
CA ASP A 297 -2.89 -7.87 -16.87
C ASP A 297 -3.13 -6.41 -17.26
N LEU A 298 -3.87 -5.65 -16.45
CA LEU A 298 -4.03 -4.19 -16.65
C LEU A 298 -2.70 -3.45 -16.59
N TYR A 299 -1.82 -3.81 -15.65
CA TYR A 299 -0.47 -3.24 -15.60
C TYR A 299 0.36 -3.57 -16.84
N LYS A 300 0.23 -4.77 -17.42
CA LYS A 300 0.92 -5.13 -18.67
C LYS A 300 0.40 -4.33 -19.86
N GLU A 301 -0.90 -4.08 -19.90
CA GLU A 301 -1.56 -3.29 -20.96
C GLU A 301 -1.26 -1.78 -20.86
N GLY A 302 -0.79 -1.30 -19.71
CA GLY A 302 -0.46 0.11 -19.46
C GLY A 302 -1.64 0.93 -18.93
N GLU A 303 -2.75 0.28 -18.56
CA GLU A 303 -3.97 0.89 -18.03
C GLU A 303 -3.84 1.14 -16.52
N TYR A 304 -2.98 2.10 -16.16
CA TYR A 304 -2.55 2.31 -14.77
C TYR A 304 -3.67 2.72 -13.81
N ASP A 305 -4.60 3.59 -14.24
CA ASP A 305 -5.69 4.08 -13.40
C ASP A 305 -6.61 2.93 -12.96
N SER A 306 -7.03 2.10 -13.92
CA SER A 306 -7.87 0.93 -13.68
C SER A 306 -7.11 -0.14 -12.91
N ALA A 307 -5.80 -0.31 -13.17
CA ALA A 307 -4.97 -1.26 -12.43
C ALA A 307 -4.86 -0.89 -10.95
N VAL A 308 -4.59 0.38 -10.62
CA VAL A 308 -4.50 0.86 -9.22
C VAL A 308 -5.86 0.74 -8.53
N GLY A 309 -6.95 1.11 -9.20
CA GLY A 309 -8.30 0.93 -8.67
C GLY A 309 -8.62 -0.54 -8.38
N GLY A 310 -8.31 -1.43 -9.33
CA GLY A 310 -8.43 -2.87 -9.18
C GLY A 310 -7.55 -3.42 -8.06
N ALA A 311 -6.33 -2.92 -7.90
CA ALA A 311 -5.40 -3.31 -6.83
C ALA A 311 -6.00 -2.98 -5.46
N LYS A 312 -6.54 -1.78 -5.27
CA LYS A 312 -7.22 -1.39 -4.01
C LYS A 312 -8.39 -2.31 -3.68
N ILE A 313 -9.19 -2.68 -4.68
CA ILE A 313 -10.30 -3.63 -4.50
C ILE A 313 -9.78 -5.01 -4.11
N ALA A 314 -8.77 -5.53 -4.82
CA ALA A 314 -8.19 -6.84 -4.55
C ALA A 314 -7.58 -6.92 -3.15
N VAL A 315 -6.83 -5.89 -2.74
CA VAL A 315 -6.24 -5.75 -1.41
C VAL A 315 -7.31 -5.68 -0.33
N ASN A 316 -8.38 -4.90 -0.55
CA ASN A 316 -9.48 -4.83 0.42
C ASN A 316 -10.19 -6.19 0.55
N ALA A 317 -10.41 -6.91 -0.55
CA ALA A 317 -10.98 -8.25 -0.53
C ALA A 317 -10.08 -9.25 0.22
N ALA A 318 -8.77 -9.22 -0.03
CA ALA A 318 -7.78 -10.03 0.68
C ALA A 318 -7.76 -9.71 2.19
N ASN A 319 -7.76 -8.43 2.56
CA ASN A 319 -7.79 -7.99 3.96
C ASN A 319 -9.08 -8.42 4.69
N ASN A 320 -10.23 -8.38 4.01
CA ASN A 320 -11.50 -8.86 4.57
C ASN A 320 -11.44 -10.38 4.83
N LEU A 321 -10.84 -11.14 3.91
CA LEU A 321 -10.65 -12.59 4.10
C LEU A 321 -9.68 -12.90 5.24
N LYS A 322 -8.57 -12.17 5.33
CA LYS A 322 -7.61 -12.27 6.46
C LYS A 322 -8.25 -11.92 7.80
N LYS A 323 -9.05 -10.86 7.84
CA LYS A 323 -9.81 -10.49 9.03
C LYS A 323 -10.76 -11.60 9.43
N TRP A 324 -11.45 -12.21 8.47
CA TRP A 324 -12.29 -13.37 8.73
C TRP A 324 -11.51 -14.54 9.31
N PHE A 325 -10.31 -14.86 8.79
CA PHE A 325 -9.45 -15.88 9.41
C PHE A 325 -9.13 -15.56 10.86
N SER A 326 -8.77 -14.31 11.15
CA SER A 326 -8.48 -13.84 12.52
C SER A 326 -9.71 -13.96 13.43
N ASP A 327 -10.87 -13.51 12.98
CA ASP A 327 -12.14 -13.58 13.70
C ASP A 327 -12.50 -15.05 13.99
N LEU A 328 -12.30 -15.95 13.01
CA LEU A 328 -12.49 -17.39 13.18
C LEU A 328 -11.61 -17.95 14.30
N ARG A 329 -10.34 -17.52 14.42
CA ARG A 329 -9.47 -17.94 15.53
C ARG A 329 -10.04 -17.52 16.88
N VAL A 330 -10.54 -16.29 16.99
CA VAL A 330 -11.13 -15.76 18.23
C VAL A 330 -12.41 -16.52 18.58
N TYR A 331 -13.29 -16.76 17.59
CA TYR A 331 -14.50 -17.55 17.79
C TYR A 331 -14.19 -19.01 18.15
N ALA A 332 -13.13 -19.60 17.57
CA ALA A 332 -12.67 -20.94 17.95
C ALA A 332 -12.25 -20.98 19.43
N ILE A 333 -11.54 -19.96 19.93
CA ILE A 333 -11.18 -19.85 21.35
C ILE A 333 -12.42 -19.77 22.24
N LEU A 334 -13.36 -18.89 21.89
CA LEU A 334 -14.59 -18.71 22.67
C LEU A 334 -15.46 -19.98 22.68
N THR A 335 -15.61 -20.63 21.52
CA THR A 335 -16.37 -21.88 21.39
C THR A 335 -15.71 -23.01 22.17
N SER A 336 -14.38 -23.13 22.16
CA SER A 336 -13.66 -24.10 22.99
C SER A 336 -13.87 -23.88 24.48
N ILE A 337 -13.87 -22.63 24.96
CA ILE A 337 -14.24 -22.32 26.36
C ILE A 337 -15.66 -22.80 26.66
N GLY A 338 -16.61 -22.54 25.75
CA GLY A 338 -17.98 -23.01 25.84
C GLY A 338 -18.08 -24.55 25.91
N ILE A 339 -17.36 -25.26 25.04
CA ILE A 339 -17.31 -26.73 25.02
C ILE A 339 -16.72 -27.26 26.33
N CYS A 340 -15.65 -26.66 26.86
CA CYS A 340 -15.07 -27.08 28.13
C CYS A 340 -16.03 -26.88 29.31
N LEU A 341 -16.73 -25.74 29.37
CA LEU A 341 -17.76 -25.48 30.39
C LEU A 341 -18.93 -26.47 30.28
N PHE A 342 -19.36 -26.75 29.04
CA PHE A 342 -20.41 -27.73 28.76
C PHE A 342 -19.99 -29.15 29.17
N ALA A 343 -18.78 -29.59 28.79
CA ALA A 343 -18.21 -30.87 29.17
C ALA A 343 -18.09 -31.02 30.70
N TYR A 344 -17.71 -29.95 31.39
CA TYR A 344 -17.69 -29.93 32.86
C TYR A 344 -19.10 -30.06 33.44
N GLY A 345 -20.08 -29.33 32.90
CA GLY A 345 -21.48 -29.42 33.32
C GLY A 345 -22.05 -30.83 33.14
N LEU A 346 -21.85 -31.42 31.96
CA LEU A 346 -22.30 -32.76 31.61
C LEU A 346 -21.63 -33.84 32.49
N SER A 347 -20.32 -33.76 32.66
CA SER A 347 -19.57 -34.67 33.53
C SER A 347 -19.95 -34.56 35.00
N SER A 348 -20.53 -33.44 35.43
CA SER A 348 -21.08 -33.31 36.78
C SER A 348 -22.50 -33.84 36.93
N LEU A 349 -23.26 -33.96 35.84
CA LEU A 349 -24.65 -34.44 35.85
C LEU A 349 -24.74 -35.95 35.60
N ILE A 350 -23.97 -36.48 34.64
CA ILE A 350 -24.00 -37.89 34.25
C ILE A 350 -23.75 -38.83 35.45
N PRO A 351 -22.68 -38.65 36.27
CA PRO A 351 -22.45 -39.51 37.42
C PRO A 351 -23.55 -39.38 38.48
N ARG A 352 -24.19 -38.20 38.64
CA ARG A 352 -25.30 -38.01 39.59
C ARG A 352 -26.58 -38.73 39.17
N LEU A 353 -26.76 -38.92 37.87
CA LEU A 353 -27.90 -39.64 37.31
C LEU A 353 -27.69 -41.16 37.38
N LEU A 354 -26.46 -41.63 37.11
CA LEU A 354 -26.11 -43.05 37.05
C LEU A 354 -25.79 -43.69 38.41
N LEU A 355 -25.09 -42.99 39.31
CA LEU A 355 -24.65 -43.55 40.59
C LEU A 355 -25.71 -43.38 41.68
N GLU A 356 -25.88 -44.35 42.57
CA GLU A 356 -26.81 -44.27 43.71
C GLU A 356 -26.36 -43.27 44.80
N GLU A 357 -27.31 -42.76 45.60
CA GLU A 357 -27.07 -41.72 46.64
C GLU A 357 -26.07 -42.15 47.73
N ASN A 358 -25.85 -43.46 47.91
CA ASN A 358 -24.98 -44.05 48.94
C ASN A 358 -23.52 -44.24 48.50
N VAL A 359 -23.15 -43.83 47.28
CA VAL A 359 -21.77 -43.97 46.78
C VAL A 359 -20.85 -42.96 47.47
N SER A 360 -19.69 -43.41 47.92
CA SER A 360 -18.71 -42.54 48.58
C SER A 360 -18.33 -41.33 47.70
N GLN A 361 -18.16 -40.17 48.33
CA GLN A 361 -17.87 -38.92 47.64
C GLN A 361 -16.57 -38.96 46.81
N LYS A 362 -15.61 -39.82 47.22
CA LYS A 362 -14.37 -40.11 46.49
C LYS A 362 -14.63 -40.82 45.16
N VAL A 363 -15.49 -41.83 45.15
CA VAL A 363 -15.85 -42.59 43.93
C VAL A 363 -16.61 -41.70 42.96
N TYR A 364 -17.54 -40.87 43.45
CA TYR A 364 -18.24 -39.89 42.63
C TYR A 364 -17.29 -38.93 41.91
N LEU A 365 -16.29 -38.40 42.64
CA LEU A 365 -15.34 -37.44 42.09
C LEU A 365 -14.41 -38.10 41.04
N ALA A 366 -13.99 -39.35 41.28
CA ALA A 366 -13.23 -40.13 40.32
C ALA A 366 -14.02 -40.39 39.02
N VAL A 367 -15.28 -40.82 39.12
CA VAL A 367 -16.13 -41.05 37.93
C VAL A 367 -16.39 -39.74 37.17
N LYS A 368 -16.59 -38.62 37.87
CA LYS A 368 -16.73 -37.30 37.24
C LYS A 368 -15.49 -36.93 36.42
N ILE A 369 -14.29 -37.10 36.97
CA ILE A 369 -13.04 -36.79 36.25
C ILE A 369 -12.90 -37.69 35.02
N VAL A 370 -13.18 -38.99 35.13
CA VAL A 370 -13.10 -39.93 34.00
C VAL A 370 -14.08 -39.54 32.90
N VAL A 371 -15.34 -39.26 33.25
CA VAL A 371 -16.36 -38.83 32.28
C VAL A 371 -15.99 -37.50 31.63
N PHE A 372 -15.46 -36.54 32.40
CA PHE A 372 -14.98 -35.27 31.88
C PHE A 372 -13.85 -35.46 30.85
N SER A 373 -12.82 -36.22 31.21
CA SER A 373 -11.69 -36.50 30.32
C SER A 373 -12.12 -37.20 29.04
N LEU A 374 -13.07 -38.14 29.12
CA LEU A 374 -13.55 -38.88 27.95
C LEU A 374 -14.38 -37.99 27.01
N ILE A 375 -15.24 -37.13 27.56
CA ILE A 375 -15.99 -36.14 26.76
C ILE A 375 -15.05 -35.14 26.10
N LEU A 376 -14.05 -34.65 26.84
CA LEU A 376 -13.10 -33.66 26.31
C LEU A 376 -12.18 -34.27 25.24
N LEU A 377 -11.78 -35.54 25.40
CA LEU A 377 -11.08 -36.31 24.37
C LEU A 377 -11.95 -36.51 23.12
N LEU A 378 -13.24 -36.79 23.29
CA LEU A 378 -14.15 -36.95 22.16
C LEU A 378 -14.29 -35.64 21.37
N PHE A 379 -14.46 -34.51 22.06
CA PHE A 379 -14.51 -33.20 21.42
C PHE A 379 -13.16 -32.74 20.85
N SER A 380 -12.03 -33.10 21.46
CA SER A 380 -10.70 -32.74 20.94
C SER A 380 -10.40 -33.43 19.60
N LEU A 381 -10.90 -34.65 19.41
CA LEU A 381 -10.75 -35.40 18.16
C LEU A 381 -11.74 -34.97 17.07
N THR A 382 -12.96 -34.59 17.45
CA THR A 382 -14.07 -34.33 16.51
C THR A 382 -14.27 -32.86 16.17
N HIS A 383 -14.07 -31.94 17.12
CA HIS A 383 -14.45 -30.54 16.94
C HIS A 383 -13.26 -29.67 16.49
N PRO A 384 -13.35 -28.99 15.32
CA PRO A 384 -12.25 -28.20 14.77
C PRO A 384 -11.82 -27.02 15.65
N SER A 385 -12.75 -26.38 16.37
CA SER A 385 -12.42 -25.28 17.28
C SER A 385 -11.41 -25.66 18.38
N LEU A 386 -11.53 -26.85 18.97
CA LEU A 386 -10.60 -27.30 20.02
C LEU A 386 -9.20 -27.52 19.44
N LYS A 387 -9.12 -28.14 18.27
CA LYS A 387 -7.86 -28.31 17.53
C LYS A 387 -7.18 -26.96 17.24
N MET A 388 -7.94 -25.97 16.80
CA MET A 388 -7.44 -24.62 16.56
C MET A 388 -6.94 -23.94 17.84
N THR A 389 -7.62 -24.14 18.97
CA THR A 389 -7.15 -23.60 20.26
C THR A 389 -5.88 -24.25 20.76
N PHE A 390 -5.71 -25.56 20.56
CA PHE A 390 -4.46 -26.23 20.92
C PHE A 390 -3.30 -25.70 20.10
N LEU A 391 -3.52 -25.47 18.81
CA LEU A 391 -2.52 -24.89 17.91
C LEU A 391 -2.12 -23.49 18.39
N SER A 392 -3.09 -22.60 18.60
CA SER A 392 -2.86 -21.23 19.07
C SER A 392 -2.14 -21.19 20.43
N LEU A 393 -2.50 -22.09 21.36
CA LEU A 393 -1.83 -22.22 22.65
C LEU A 393 -0.39 -22.71 22.49
N SER A 394 -0.16 -23.67 21.59
CA SER A 394 1.18 -24.21 21.31
C SER A 394 2.10 -23.17 20.66
N GLU A 395 1.59 -22.38 19.72
CA GLU A 395 2.32 -21.26 19.11
C GLU A 395 2.74 -20.24 20.16
N SER A 396 1.82 -19.87 21.06
CA SER A 396 2.09 -18.92 22.15
C SER A 396 3.10 -19.45 23.18
N LEU A 397 3.20 -20.76 23.38
CA LEU A 397 4.11 -21.36 24.36
C LEU A 397 5.49 -21.65 23.78
N LEU A 398 5.57 -22.00 22.48
CA LEU A 398 6.81 -22.40 21.81
C LEU A 398 7.45 -21.28 20.98
N ASN A 399 6.78 -20.13 20.82
CA ASN A 399 7.21 -19.02 19.96
C ASN A 399 7.59 -19.45 18.53
N ALA A 400 6.98 -20.54 18.04
CA ALA A 400 7.22 -21.09 16.72
C ALA A 400 5.88 -21.50 16.08
N PRO A 401 5.65 -21.18 14.81
CA PRO A 401 4.43 -21.57 14.10
C PRO A 401 4.40 -23.09 13.90
N THR A 402 3.42 -23.77 14.48
CA THR A 402 3.24 -25.21 14.30
C THR A 402 2.30 -25.46 13.11
N GLN A 403 2.87 -25.74 11.94
CA GLN A 403 2.10 -25.90 10.70
C GLN A 403 1.26 -27.19 10.64
N ARG A 404 1.44 -28.14 11.58
CA ARG A 404 0.67 -29.39 11.64
C ARG A 404 0.33 -29.77 13.07
N LEU A 405 -0.90 -30.24 13.24
CA LEU A 405 -1.40 -30.75 14.50
C LEU A 405 -1.27 -32.28 14.52
N ASP A 406 -0.15 -32.78 15.04
CA ASP A 406 0.05 -34.21 15.24
C ASP A 406 -0.80 -34.73 16.41
N LEU A 407 -1.12 -36.03 16.41
CA LEU A 407 -1.88 -36.66 17.51
C LEU A 407 -1.28 -36.36 18.91
N PRO A 408 0.06 -36.38 19.12
CA PRO A 408 0.64 -36.05 20.41
C PRO A 408 0.35 -34.61 20.86
N THR A 409 0.35 -33.63 19.94
CA THR A 409 0.07 -32.22 20.29
C THR A 409 -1.40 -32.03 20.64
N THR A 410 -2.32 -32.74 19.98
CA THR A 410 -3.75 -32.74 20.37
C THR A 410 -3.98 -33.29 21.77
N LEU A 411 -3.29 -34.38 22.14
CA LEU A 411 -3.41 -34.99 23.46
C LEU A 411 -2.82 -34.08 24.54
N TRP A 412 -1.68 -33.45 24.27
CA TRP A 412 -1.06 -32.50 25.19
C TRP A 412 -1.92 -31.25 25.40
N GLY A 413 -2.46 -30.68 24.31
CA GLY A 413 -3.39 -29.56 24.36
C GLY A 413 -4.67 -29.92 25.12
N CYS A 414 -5.24 -31.10 24.87
CA CYS A 414 -6.39 -31.62 25.58
C CYS A 414 -6.13 -31.75 27.09
N PHE A 415 -4.96 -32.25 27.48
CA PHE A 415 -4.57 -32.35 28.89
C PHE A 415 -4.41 -30.98 29.55
N LEU A 416 -3.71 -30.04 28.90
CA LEU A 416 -3.53 -28.68 29.40
C LEU A 416 -4.87 -27.97 29.58
N ILE A 417 -5.65 -27.83 28.50
CA ILE A 417 -6.93 -27.12 28.55
C ILE A 417 -7.90 -27.82 29.50
N GLY A 418 -7.96 -29.15 29.50
CA GLY A 418 -8.79 -29.93 30.42
C GLY A 418 -8.41 -29.71 31.89
N SER A 419 -7.12 -29.76 32.21
CA SER A 419 -6.62 -29.53 33.58
C SER A 419 -6.88 -28.09 34.04
N THR A 420 -6.57 -27.10 33.19
CA THR A 420 -6.77 -25.68 33.49
C THR A 420 -8.25 -25.38 33.70
N THR A 421 -9.14 -25.85 32.82
CA THR A 421 -10.59 -25.65 32.96
C THR A 421 -11.13 -26.31 34.22
N TYR A 422 -10.72 -27.54 34.52
CA TYR A 422 -11.12 -28.22 35.76
C TYR A 422 -10.64 -27.46 37.01
N PHE A 423 -9.39 -26.99 37.01
CA PHE A 423 -8.81 -26.19 38.09
C PHE A 423 -9.57 -24.87 38.31
N PHE A 424 -9.82 -24.10 37.24
CA PHE A 424 -10.56 -22.83 37.33
C PHE A 424 -11.98 -23.02 37.86
N VAL A 425 -12.70 -24.05 37.40
CA VAL A 425 -14.06 -24.29 37.89
C VAL A 425 -14.06 -24.79 39.34
N VAL A 426 -13.08 -25.58 39.74
CA VAL A 426 -12.90 -25.97 41.16
C VAL A 426 -12.62 -24.72 42.02
N LEU A 427 -11.75 -23.82 41.58
CA LEU A 427 -11.44 -22.56 42.26
C LEU A 427 -12.70 -21.69 42.45
N LEU A 428 -13.51 -21.55 41.40
CA LEU A 428 -14.81 -20.87 41.47
C LEU A 428 -15.77 -21.59 42.44
N SER A 429 -15.71 -22.91 42.51
CA SER A 429 -16.56 -23.70 43.40
C SER A 429 -16.17 -23.58 44.89
N VAL A 430 -14.93 -23.18 45.23
CA VAL A 430 -14.51 -22.91 46.62
C VAL A 430 -15.29 -21.73 47.21
N LYS A 431 -15.77 -20.79 46.38
CA LYS A 431 -16.61 -19.66 46.81
C LYS A 431 -18.11 -19.98 46.93
N LYS A 432 -18.55 -21.22 46.74
CA LYS A 432 -19.99 -21.54 46.80
C LYS A 432 -20.56 -21.41 48.21
N THR A 433 -21.70 -20.72 48.30
CA THR A 433 -22.46 -20.63 49.55
C THR A 433 -23.26 -21.91 49.80
N PRO A 434 -23.48 -22.32 51.06
CA PRO A 434 -24.19 -23.55 51.41
C PRO A 434 -25.62 -23.64 50.83
N MET A 435 -26.27 -22.48 50.64
CA MET A 435 -27.57 -22.37 49.95
C MET A 435 -27.53 -22.88 48.50
N THR A 436 -26.47 -22.58 47.75
CA THR A 436 -26.35 -23.01 46.35
C THR A 436 -26.13 -24.51 46.22
N ASP A 437 -25.40 -25.13 47.15
CA ASP A 437 -25.19 -26.58 47.15
C ASP A 437 -26.47 -27.35 47.51
N LEU A 438 -27.26 -26.84 48.47
CA LEU A 438 -28.55 -27.41 48.83
C LEU A 438 -29.55 -27.33 47.66
N ALA A 439 -29.64 -26.17 46.99
CA ALA A 439 -30.50 -25.99 45.82
C ALA A 439 -30.10 -26.92 44.67
N LEU A 440 -28.80 -27.07 44.39
CA LEU A 440 -28.29 -28.01 43.38
C LEU A 440 -28.63 -29.46 43.71
N LYS A 441 -28.46 -29.88 44.97
CA LYS A 441 -28.82 -31.23 45.44
C LYS A 441 -30.31 -31.50 45.25
N LEU A 442 -31.18 -30.59 45.71
CA LEU A 442 -32.63 -30.69 45.54
C LEU A 442 -33.04 -30.72 44.06
N GLY A 443 -32.44 -29.87 43.22
CA GLY A 443 -32.69 -29.84 41.78
C GLY A 443 -32.29 -31.15 41.08
N THR A 444 -31.10 -31.69 41.39
CA THR A 444 -30.66 -32.98 40.82
C THR A 444 -31.53 -34.15 41.29
N ARG A 445 -32.00 -34.12 42.54
CA ARG A 445 -32.93 -35.13 43.08
C ARG A 445 -34.30 -35.05 42.39
N GLY A 446 -34.77 -33.84 42.09
CA GLY A 446 -35.98 -33.60 41.31
C GLY A 446 -35.89 -34.14 39.88
N LEU A 447 -34.78 -33.87 39.19
CA LEU A 447 -34.53 -34.36 37.83
C LEU A 447 -34.48 -35.90 37.76
N ARG A 448 -33.84 -36.55 38.75
CA ARG A 448 -33.72 -38.00 38.83
C ARG A 448 -35.03 -38.72 39.15
N ARG A 449 -35.94 -38.08 39.90
CA ARG A 449 -37.24 -38.67 40.28
C ARG A 449 -38.14 -38.96 39.08
N ARG A 450 -37.95 -38.28 37.95
CA ARG A 450 -38.75 -38.42 36.73
C ARG A 450 -37.85 -38.40 35.48
N PRO A 451 -37.02 -39.44 35.27
CA PRO A 451 -35.93 -39.40 34.29
C PRO A 451 -36.43 -39.20 32.85
N PHE A 452 -37.52 -39.86 32.46
CA PHE A 452 -38.11 -39.71 31.13
C PHE A 452 -38.64 -38.30 30.85
N ARG A 453 -39.32 -37.67 31.81
CA ARG A 453 -39.83 -36.30 31.66
C ARG A 453 -38.68 -35.31 31.56
N SER A 454 -37.67 -35.44 32.42
CA SER A 454 -36.48 -34.60 32.41
C SER A 454 -35.68 -34.73 31.10
N LEU A 455 -35.54 -35.96 30.58
CA LEU A 455 -34.87 -36.24 29.31
C LEU A 455 -35.62 -35.60 28.13
N LEU A 456 -36.95 -35.77 28.07
CA LEU A 456 -37.76 -35.17 27.01
C LEU A 456 -37.69 -33.63 27.02
N THR A 457 -37.72 -33.02 28.20
CA THR A 457 -37.57 -31.56 28.33
C THR A 457 -36.17 -31.07 27.92
N LEU A 458 -35.13 -31.86 28.20
CA LEU A 458 -33.77 -31.50 27.81
C LEU A 458 -33.57 -31.61 26.29
N ILE A 459 -34.08 -32.68 25.69
CA ILE A 459 -34.04 -32.89 24.23
C ILE A 459 -34.80 -31.78 23.51
N SER A 460 -36.01 -31.43 23.98
CA SER A 460 -36.79 -30.34 23.38
C SER A 460 -36.09 -28.98 23.49
N ILE A 461 -35.51 -28.64 24.64
CA ILE A 461 -34.69 -27.42 24.77
C ILE A 461 -33.49 -27.47 23.81
N MET A 462 -32.80 -28.61 23.71
CA MET A 462 -31.69 -28.78 22.76
C MET A 462 -32.12 -28.56 21.32
N ILE A 463 -33.25 -29.13 20.89
CA ILE A 463 -33.77 -28.97 19.53
C ILE A 463 -34.10 -27.50 19.25
N VAL A 464 -34.75 -26.81 20.18
CA VAL A 464 -35.10 -25.39 20.02
C VAL A 464 -33.84 -24.53 19.91
N VAL A 465 -32.85 -24.75 20.78
CA VAL A 465 -31.59 -23.99 20.75
C VAL A 465 -30.81 -24.31 19.48
N ALA A 466 -30.68 -25.58 19.09
CA ALA A 466 -29.99 -25.98 17.87
C ALA A 466 -30.66 -25.40 16.63
N SER A 467 -31.99 -25.45 16.55
CA SER A 467 -32.75 -24.86 15.45
C SER A 467 -32.57 -23.34 15.37
N ALA A 468 -32.53 -22.64 16.51
CA ALA A 468 -32.31 -21.20 16.53
C ALA A 468 -30.89 -20.83 16.04
N VAL A 469 -29.87 -21.58 16.47
CA VAL A 469 -28.48 -21.38 16.03
C VAL A 469 -28.36 -21.60 14.52
N VAL A 470 -28.89 -22.72 14.01
CA VAL A 470 -28.87 -23.02 12.56
C VAL A 470 -29.57 -21.93 11.75
N LEU A 471 -30.70 -21.40 12.23
CA LEU A 471 -31.45 -20.35 11.52
C LEU A 471 -30.68 -19.03 11.51
N ILE A 472 -30.01 -18.67 12.61
CA ILE A 472 -29.14 -17.48 12.68
C ILE A 472 -27.96 -17.62 11.73
N ASP A 473 -27.31 -18.78 11.67
CA ASP A 473 -26.17 -18.99 10.76
C ASP A 473 -26.59 -18.88 9.29
N ILE A 474 -27.74 -19.48 8.92
CA ILE A 474 -28.29 -19.35 7.56
C ILE A 474 -28.66 -17.89 7.26
N SER A 475 -29.31 -17.21 8.20
CA SER A 475 -29.70 -15.80 8.03
C SER A 475 -28.49 -14.87 7.94
N SER A 476 -27.44 -15.12 8.72
CA SER A 476 -26.18 -14.37 8.70
C SER A 476 -25.42 -14.60 7.39
N SER A 477 -25.36 -15.85 6.92
CA SER A 477 -24.80 -16.17 5.61
C SER A 477 -25.53 -15.43 4.48
N TYR A 478 -26.85 -15.35 4.53
CA TYR A 478 -27.64 -14.61 3.54
C TYR A 478 -27.43 -13.08 3.62
N SER A 479 -27.40 -12.50 4.82
CA SER A 479 -27.22 -11.05 5.02
C SER A 479 -25.83 -10.55 4.62
N THR A 480 -24.80 -11.41 4.64
CA THR A 480 -23.47 -11.05 4.11
C THR A 480 -23.45 -10.87 2.59
N ARG A 481 -24.38 -11.51 1.86
CA ARG A 481 -24.45 -11.45 0.39
C ARG A 481 -25.36 -10.34 -0.12
N VAL A 482 -26.46 -10.08 0.58
CA VAL A 482 -27.47 -9.10 0.17
C VAL A 482 -27.59 -8.05 1.26
N LYS A 483 -27.02 -6.86 1.00
CA LYS A 483 -27.08 -5.75 1.95
C LYS A 483 -28.51 -5.22 2.09
N GLU A 484 -29.18 -4.93 0.96
CA GLU A 484 -30.52 -4.35 0.93
C GLU A 484 -31.25 -4.77 -0.36
N VAL A 485 -32.58 -4.90 -0.29
CA VAL A 485 -33.45 -5.20 -1.44
C VAL A 485 -34.52 -4.12 -1.54
N TRP A 486 -34.58 -3.46 -2.68
CA TRP A 486 -35.53 -2.38 -2.98
C TRP A 486 -36.54 -2.84 -4.02
N LYS A 487 -37.70 -2.18 -4.09
CA LYS A 487 -38.60 -2.35 -5.23
C LYS A 487 -37.91 -1.76 -6.47
N SER A 488 -37.50 -2.64 -7.37
CA SER A 488 -36.96 -2.33 -8.69
C SER A 488 -38.00 -1.67 -9.59
N THR A 489 -37.54 -0.93 -10.59
CA THR A 489 -38.34 -0.58 -11.77
C THR A 489 -38.57 -1.82 -12.67
N ASN A 490 -39.39 -1.69 -13.72
CA ASN A 490 -39.64 -2.78 -14.69
C ASN A 490 -38.45 -3.05 -15.63
N ILE A 491 -37.34 -2.31 -15.50
CA ILE A 491 -36.17 -2.44 -16.36
C ILE A 491 -35.15 -3.33 -15.65
N THR A 492 -34.77 -4.44 -16.28
CA THR A 492 -33.73 -5.34 -15.76
C THR A 492 -32.35 -4.86 -16.20
N GLY A 493 -31.45 -4.61 -15.27
CA GLY A 493 -30.09 -4.19 -15.58
C GLY A 493 -29.17 -4.19 -14.37
N ILE A 494 -27.88 -3.92 -14.61
CA ILE A 494 -26.88 -3.75 -13.57
C ILE A 494 -26.46 -2.27 -13.61
N MET A 495 -26.59 -1.58 -12.48
CA MET A 495 -26.07 -0.23 -12.31
C MET A 495 -24.75 -0.31 -11.56
N VAL A 496 -23.67 0.14 -12.19
CA VAL A 496 -22.35 0.20 -11.57
C VAL A 496 -22.07 1.64 -11.19
N ARG A 497 -21.93 1.92 -9.89
CA ARG A 497 -21.46 3.23 -9.39
C ARG A 497 -20.02 3.08 -8.94
N SER A 498 -19.12 3.88 -9.51
CA SER A 498 -17.72 3.89 -9.10
C SER A 498 -17.59 4.33 -7.65
N ASN A 499 -16.76 3.64 -6.88
CA ASN A 499 -16.31 4.17 -5.60
C ASN A 499 -15.14 5.11 -5.86
N LEU A 500 -15.45 6.39 -6.11
CA LEU A 500 -14.50 7.41 -6.57
C LEU A 500 -13.13 7.42 -5.86
N PRO A 501 -13.01 7.34 -4.51
CA PRO A 501 -11.70 7.31 -3.84
C PRO A 501 -10.94 5.99 -3.98
N LEU A 502 -11.64 4.88 -4.26
CA LEU A 502 -11.07 3.53 -4.25
C LEU A 502 -10.77 3.02 -5.66
N ALA A 503 -11.69 3.19 -6.60
CA ALA A 503 -11.58 2.72 -7.97
C ALA A 503 -12.49 3.56 -8.88
N PRO A 504 -11.97 4.66 -9.45
CA PRO A 504 -12.68 5.37 -10.50
C PRO A 504 -12.81 4.48 -11.74
N LEU A 505 -13.93 4.62 -12.46
CA LEU A 505 -14.11 3.94 -13.75
C LEU A 505 -13.43 4.75 -14.86
N SER A 506 -12.78 4.04 -15.77
CA SER A 506 -12.12 4.57 -16.95
C SER A 506 -12.90 4.26 -18.24
N GLU A 507 -12.55 4.91 -19.35
CA GLU A 507 -13.08 4.55 -20.68
C GLU A 507 -12.69 3.11 -21.06
N TYR A 508 -11.53 2.63 -20.60
CA TYR A 508 -11.14 1.23 -20.75
C TYR A 508 -12.17 0.28 -20.12
N ASP A 509 -12.66 0.56 -18.92
CA ASP A 509 -13.63 -0.30 -18.23
C ASP A 509 -14.97 -0.35 -18.96
N VAL A 510 -15.40 0.80 -19.50
CA VAL A 510 -16.59 0.91 -20.34
C VAL A 510 -16.43 0.05 -21.60
N ASN A 511 -15.32 0.22 -22.32
CA ASN A 511 -15.02 -0.53 -23.55
C ASN A 511 -14.87 -2.03 -23.28
N TRP A 512 -14.26 -2.42 -22.15
CA TRP A 512 -14.14 -3.81 -21.74
C TRP A 512 -15.51 -4.42 -21.46
N THR A 513 -16.41 -3.67 -20.80
CA THR A 513 -17.76 -4.14 -20.45
C THR A 513 -18.60 -4.38 -21.69
N VAL A 514 -18.53 -3.48 -22.67
CA VAL A 514 -19.23 -3.63 -23.98
C VAL A 514 -18.79 -4.90 -24.72
N ARG A 515 -17.55 -5.37 -24.52
CA ARG A 515 -17.04 -6.58 -25.18
C ARG A 515 -17.50 -7.88 -24.51
N GLN A 516 -18.17 -7.82 -23.36
CA GLN A 516 -18.57 -9.02 -22.63
C GLN A 516 -19.85 -9.63 -23.23
N GLU A 517 -19.90 -10.96 -23.35
CA GLU A 517 -21.04 -11.68 -23.93
C GLU A 517 -22.38 -11.43 -23.20
N TRP A 518 -22.32 -11.12 -21.91
CA TRP A 518 -23.49 -10.82 -21.09
C TRP A 518 -23.98 -9.37 -21.22
N CYS A 519 -23.18 -8.47 -21.81
CA CYS A 519 -23.55 -7.08 -22.00
C CYS A 519 -24.25 -6.89 -23.36
N LYS A 520 -25.58 -6.76 -23.34
CA LYS A 520 -26.37 -6.49 -24.57
C LYS A 520 -26.36 -5.01 -24.94
N GLU A 521 -26.32 -4.15 -23.94
CA GLU A 521 -26.41 -2.70 -24.07
C GLU A 521 -25.77 -2.07 -22.84
N LEU A 522 -25.09 -0.94 -23.04
CA LEU A 522 -24.43 -0.17 -22.01
C LEU A 522 -24.67 1.31 -22.29
N GLY A 523 -25.03 2.05 -21.25
CA GLY A 523 -24.98 3.50 -21.23
C GLY A 523 -24.19 3.93 -20.01
N TYR A 524 -23.51 5.07 -20.12
CA TYR A 524 -22.75 5.63 -19.02
C TYR A 524 -23.01 7.14 -18.90
N VAL A 525 -22.72 7.65 -17.71
CA VAL A 525 -22.86 9.06 -17.35
C VAL A 525 -21.53 9.49 -16.75
N GLU A 526 -21.00 10.62 -17.21
CA GLU A 526 -19.80 11.23 -16.65
C GLU A 526 -20.20 12.52 -15.93
N GLU A 527 -19.61 12.76 -14.76
CA GLU A 527 -19.90 13.93 -13.95
C GLU A 527 -18.59 14.58 -13.52
N VAL A 528 -18.55 15.91 -13.48
CA VAL A 528 -17.41 16.64 -12.93
C VAL A 528 -17.26 16.29 -11.44
N ARG A 529 -16.14 15.68 -11.09
CA ARG A 529 -15.88 15.21 -9.71
C ARG A 529 -15.77 16.38 -8.76
N ALA A 530 -16.65 16.48 -7.77
CA ALA A 530 -16.55 17.55 -6.77
C ALA A 530 -15.20 17.58 -6.03
N TYR A 531 -14.56 16.41 -5.85
CA TYR A 531 -13.28 16.26 -5.16
C TYR A 531 -12.38 15.24 -5.85
N SER A 532 -11.08 15.52 -5.89
CA SER A 532 -10.03 14.54 -6.19
C SER A 532 -8.88 14.66 -5.20
N THR A 533 -8.21 13.53 -4.94
CA THR A 533 -6.99 13.52 -4.12
C THR A 533 -5.78 13.60 -5.04
N ASN A 534 -5.01 14.68 -4.93
CA ASN A 534 -3.76 14.88 -5.63
C ASN A 534 -2.58 14.67 -4.65
N THR A 535 -1.58 13.91 -5.09
CA THR A 535 -0.40 13.56 -4.29
C THR A 535 0.46 14.76 -3.90
N GLU A 536 0.46 15.85 -4.69
CA GLU A 536 1.29 17.04 -4.43
C GLU A 536 0.54 18.12 -3.64
N TRP A 537 -0.78 18.22 -3.81
CA TRP A 537 -1.58 19.36 -3.36
C TRP A 537 -2.66 19.02 -2.32
N GLY A 538 -2.88 17.73 -2.03
CA GLY A 538 -3.93 17.27 -1.14
C GLY A 538 -5.28 17.16 -1.85
N VAL A 539 -6.38 17.56 -1.19
CA VAL A 539 -7.72 17.52 -1.79
C VAL A 539 -7.90 18.70 -2.75
N VAL A 540 -8.05 18.39 -4.03
CA VAL A 540 -8.42 19.33 -5.09
C VAL A 540 -9.94 19.30 -5.25
N ILE A 541 -10.54 20.48 -5.31
CA ILE A 541 -11.95 20.67 -5.57
C ILE A 541 -12.11 21.01 -7.04
N HIS A 542 -12.99 20.30 -7.75
CA HIS A 542 -13.38 20.69 -9.10
C HIS A 542 -14.76 21.32 -9.07
N LEU A 543 -14.88 22.52 -9.62
CA LEU A 543 -16.13 23.26 -9.73
C LEU A 543 -16.50 23.39 -11.19
N GLY A 544 -17.71 22.92 -11.54
CA GLY A 544 -18.35 23.22 -12.81
C GLY A 544 -18.97 24.62 -12.76
N LEU A 545 -18.69 25.44 -13.77
CA LEU A 545 -19.13 26.81 -13.86
C LEU A 545 -19.84 27.06 -15.20
N TYR A 546 -20.96 27.76 -15.13
CA TYR A 546 -21.68 28.28 -16.28
C TYR A 546 -21.39 29.77 -16.42
N VAL A 547 -20.90 30.17 -17.60
CA VAL A 547 -20.58 31.56 -17.94
C VAL A 547 -21.41 31.97 -19.16
N PHE A 548 -22.19 33.04 -19.00
CA PHE A 548 -22.96 33.65 -20.09
C PHE A 548 -22.59 35.12 -20.25
N LYS A 549 -22.13 35.47 -21.46
CA LYS A 549 -21.52 36.75 -21.90
C LYS A 549 -20.05 36.92 -21.52
N GLU A 550 -19.28 37.46 -22.47
CA GLU A 550 -17.90 37.87 -22.26
C GLU A 550 -17.87 39.20 -21.52
N ASP A 551 -17.36 39.17 -20.30
CA ASP A 551 -17.00 40.34 -19.49
C ASP A 551 -15.51 40.25 -19.09
N THR A 552 -14.90 41.33 -18.64
CA THR A 552 -13.48 41.35 -18.25
C THR A 552 -13.23 40.97 -16.79
N ALA A 553 -14.30 40.76 -16.01
CA ALA A 553 -14.24 40.34 -14.61
C ALA A 553 -13.80 38.86 -14.43
N PRO A 554 -13.23 38.50 -13.27
CA PRO A 554 -12.84 37.12 -12.95
C PRO A 554 -14.00 36.13 -13.11
N ILE A 555 -13.74 34.94 -13.63
CA ILE A 555 -14.75 33.94 -13.97
C ILE A 555 -15.61 33.54 -12.76
N ILE A 556 -15.01 33.49 -11.58
CA ILE A 556 -15.68 33.15 -10.32
C ILE A 556 -16.77 34.17 -9.94
N ASP A 557 -16.59 35.46 -10.27
CA ASP A 557 -17.52 36.53 -9.87
C ASP A 557 -18.72 36.67 -10.82
N ARG A 558 -18.63 36.08 -12.03
CA ARG A 558 -19.64 36.16 -13.09
C ARG A 558 -20.31 34.83 -13.45
N SER A 559 -19.90 33.75 -12.79
CA SER A 559 -20.36 32.39 -13.11
C SER A 559 -21.37 31.87 -12.10
N ALA A 560 -22.27 31.02 -12.57
CA ALA A 560 -23.10 30.19 -11.70
C ALA A 560 -22.40 28.84 -11.53
N THR A 561 -22.30 28.35 -10.29
CA THR A 561 -21.85 26.97 -10.04
C THR A 561 -22.90 26.02 -10.56
N VAL A 562 -22.51 25.06 -11.40
CA VAL A 562 -23.41 24.09 -12.04
C VAL A 562 -22.83 22.69 -12.01
N ASN A 563 -23.70 21.69 -12.00
CA ASN A 563 -23.33 20.30 -12.19
C ASN A 563 -23.31 20.01 -13.69
N ILE A 564 -22.13 19.83 -14.26
CA ILE A 564 -21.98 19.42 -15.66
C ILE A 564 -22.05 17.90 -15.70
N VAL A 565 -23.06 17.37 -16.39
CA VAL A 565 -23.32 15.94 -16.50
C VAL A 565 -23.34 15.54 -17.97
N CYS A 566 -22.38 14.70 -18.36
CA CYS A 566 -22.30 14.13 -19.69
C CYS A 566 -23.15 12.86 -19.76
N ILE A 567 -24.09 12.80 -20.71
CA ILE A 567 -24.99 11.66 -20.87
C ILE A 567 -24.88 11.05 -22.26
N ASP A 568 -25.11 9.75 -22.36
CA ASP A 568 -25.32 9.05 -23.63
C ASP A 568 -26.75 9.35 -24.16
N PRO A 569 -26.90 10.14 -25.24
CA PRO A 569 -28.21 10.54 -25.73
C PRO A 569 -29.07 9.36 -26.18
N ASP A 570 -28.47 8.38 -26.87
CA ASP A 570 -29.19 7.25 -27.46
C ASP A 570 -29.71 6.32 -26.36
N PHE A 571 -28.88 6.06 -25.35
CA PHE A 571 -29.27 5.28 -24.19
C PHE A 571 -30.37 5.96 -23.37
N MET A 572 -30.21 7.27 -23.12
CA MET A 572 -31.17 8.05 -22.33
C MET A 572 -32.52 8.17 -23.00
N ASP A 573 -32.55 8.30 -24.33
CA ASP A 573 -33.80 8.35 -25.07
C ASP A 573 -34.51 6.99 -25.08
N LYS A 574 -33.77 5.90 -25.34
CA LYS A 574 -34.35 4.55 -25.44
C LYS A 574 -34.94 4.04 -24.12
N HIS A 575 -34.28 4.31 -22.98
CA HIS A 575 -34.69 3.75 -21.68
C HIS A 575 -35.48 4.72 -20.81
N PHE A 576 -35.27 6.04 -20.97
CA PHE A 576 -35.92 7.07 -20.14
C PHE A 576 -36.81 8.03 -20.94
N ASN A 577 -36.86 7.91 -22.28
CA ASN A 577 -37.60 8.82 -23.18
C ASN A 577 -37.24 10.29 -22.95
N LEU A 578 -35.95 10.58 -22.74
CA LEU A 578 -35.50 11.91 -22.35
C LEU A 578 -35.85 12.99 -23.38
N SER A 579 -35.94 12.62 -24.67
CA SER A 579 -36.34 13.55 -25.74
C SER A 579 -37.71 14.21 -25.51
N ASN A 580 -38.66 13.51 -24.87
CA ASN A 580 -40.00 14.04 -24.60
C ASN A 580 -40.01 15.18 -23.57
N TYR A 581 -38.96 15.27 -22.75
CA TYR A 581 -38.85 16.27 -21.68
C TYR A 581 -37.98 17.46 -22.06
N VAL A 582 -37.41 17.45 -23.27
CA VAL A 582 -36.55 18.51 -23.80
C VAL A 582 -37.33 19.34 -24.82
N ARG A 583 -37.40 20.64 -24.59
CA ARG A 583 -37.91 21.64 -25.54
C ARG A 583 -36.74 22.17 -26.37
N GLY A 584 -36.62 21.72 -27.61
CA GLY A 584 -35.54 22.14 -28.51
C GLY A 584 -35.24 21.09 -29.59
N TYR A 585 -34.00 21.09 -30.09
CA TYR A 585 -33.54 20.22 -31.18
C TYR A 585 -32.79 18.99 -30.65
N TRP A 586 -33.51 18.02 -30.04
CA TRP A 586 -32.89 16.80 -29.50
C TRP A 586 -32.05 16.02 -30.53
N GLN A 587 -32.44 16.07 -31.81
CA GLN A 587 -31.74 15.39 -32.91
C GLN A 587 -30.29 15.88 -33.12
N GLU A 588 -29.96 17.08 -32.64
CA GLU A 588 -28.60 17.64 -32.67
C GLU A 588 -27.77 17.25 -31.44
N PHE A 589 -28.39 16.65 -30.41
CA PHE A 589 -27.74 16.21 -29.18
C PHE A 589 -27.07 14.84 -29.41
N LYS A 590 -25.88 14.84 -30.02
CA LYS A 590 -25.13 13.62 -30.36
C LYS A 590 -23.79 13.56 -29.62
N ALA A 591 -23.30 12.35 -29.36
CA ALA A 591 -21.99 12.11 -28.76
C ALA A 591 -20.88 12.87 -29.52
N GLY A 592 -20.02 13.57 -28.79
CA GLY A 592 -18.91 14.37 -29.32
C GLY A 592 -19.26 15.78 -29.79
N GLU A 593 -20.54 16.13 -29.94
CA GLU A 593 -20.95 17.47 -30.35
C GLU A 593 -20.88 18.45 -29.17
N LYS A 594 -20.37 19.67 -29.42
CA LYS A 594 -20.28 20.73 -28.40
C LYS A 594 -21.61 21.45 -28.22
N VAL A 595 -22.61 20.70 -27.76
CA VAL A 595 -23.98 21.17 -27.54
C VAL A 595 -24.44 20.93 -26.09
N ALA A 596 -25.31 21.80 -25.58
CA ALA A 596 -25.77 21.74 -24.19
C ALA A 596 -27.29 21.89 -24.06
N LEU A 597 -27.84 21.26 -23.03
CA LEU A 597 -29.21 21.42 -22.58
C LEU A 597 -29.23 22.07 -21.20
N LEU A 598 -30.05 23.12 -21.06
CA LEU A 598 -30.13 23.92 -19.84
C LEU A 598 -31.48 23.73 -19.14
N PRO A 599 -31.54 23.84 -17.80
CA PRO A 599 -32.81 23.85 -17.11
C PRO A 599 -33.56 25.15 -17.43
N ASN A 600 -34.88 25.09 -17.47
CA ASN A 600 -35.74 26.22 -17.80
C ASN A 600 -35.89 27.19 -16.61
N LEU A 601 -34.77 27.77 -16.17
CA LEU A 601 -34.68 28.70 -15.04
C LEU A 601 -34.08 30.03 -15.51
N PRO A 602 -34.89 31.00 -15.96
CA PRO A 602 -34.41 32.21 -16.62
C PRO A 602 -33.57 33.12 -15.71
N TYR A 603 -33.64 32.96 -14.39
CA TYR A 603 -32.85 33.76 -13.43
C TYR A 603 -31.38 33.32 -13.35
N ILE A 604 -31.10 32.02 -13.56
CA ILE A 604 -29.75 31.43 -13.47
C ILE A 604 -29.22 31.15 -14.89
N PHE A 605 -30.09 30.65 -15.77
CA PHE A 605 -29.78 30.24 -17.14
C PHE A 605 -30.52 31.13 -18.15
N ASN A 606 -29.93 32.29 -18.39
CA ASN A 606 -30.44 33.36 -19.26
C ASN A 606 -30.16 33.15 -20.76
N ALA A 607 -29.42 32.10 -21.17
CA ALA A 607 -29.19 31.75 -22.57
C ALA A 607 -30.47 31.24 -23.26
N SER A 608 -30.69 31.63 -24.51
CA SER A 608 -31.75 31.13 -25.38
C SER A 608 -31.28 29.94 -26.22
N VAL A 609 -32.21 29.20 -26.81
CA VAL A 609 -31.86 28.14 -27.77
C VAL A 609 -31.19 28.77 -28.99
N GLY A 610 -30.00 28.31 -29.34
CA GLY A 610 -29.13 28.86 -30.39
C GLY A 610 -27.96 29.69 -29.86
N ASP A 611 -28.01 30.14 -28.60
CA ASP A 611 -26.93 30.93 -28.00
C ASP A 611 -25.70 30.07 -27.67
N CYS A 612 -24.52 30.69 -27.72
CA CYS A 612 -23.28 30.08 -27.25
C CYS A 612 -23.05 30.40 -25.76
N ILE A 613 -22.71 29.37 -24.99
CA ILE A 613 -22.37 29.45 -23.57
C ILE A 613 -20.96 28.92 -23.36
N LYS A 614 -20.31 29.35 -22.28
CA LYS A 614 -19.05 28.75 -21.84
C LYS A 614 -19.30 27.89 -20.60
N LEU A 615 -18.83 26.65 -20.65
CA LEU A 615 -18.75 25.78 -19.48
C LEU A 615 -17.28 25.70 -19.06
N ALA A 616 -17.00 26.04 -17.81
CA ALA A 616 -15.65 25.99 -17.27
C ALA A 616 -15.56 24.96 -16.14
N VAL A 617 -14.43 24.28 -16.05
CA VAL A 617 -14.08 23.43 -14.91
C VAL A 617 -12.86 24.05 -14.25
N ILE A 618 -13.03 24.50 -13.01
CA ILE A 618 -11.95 25.09 -12.21
C ILE A 618 -11.46 24.06 -11.20
N ASP A 619 -10.15 23.88 -11.17
CA ASP A 619 -9.43 23.05 -10.20
C ASP A 619 -8.86 23.96 -9.12
N GLY A 620 -9.32 23.81 -7.88
CA GLY A 620 -8.91 24.68 -6.77
C GLY A 620 -8.52 23.91 -5.52
N ILE A 621 -7.60 24.48 -4.74
CA ILE A 621 -7.22 23.94 -3.42
C ILE A 621 -7.93 24.77 -2.36
N GLN A 622 -8.73 24.11 -1.52
CA GLN A 622 -9.41 24.79 -0.42
C GLN A 622 -8.47 24.92 0.78
N ARG A 623 -8.06 26.16 1.06
CA ARG A 623 -7.41 26.54 2.32
C ARG A 623 -8.34 27.47 3.11
N VAL A 624 -8.01 28.76 3.21
CA VAL A 624 -8.89 29.80 3.78
C VAL A 624 -9.76 30.43 2.70
N GLU A 625 -9.21 30.58 1.49
CA GLU A 625 -9.90 30.92 0.25
C GLU A 625 -9.57 29.87 -0.82
N LEU A 626 -10.36 29.80 -1.90
CA LEU A 626 -10.14 28.88 -3.01
C LEU A 626 -8.98 29.39 -3.87
N ILE A 627 -7.85 28.70 -3.87
CA ILE A 627 -6.73 29.01 -4.76
C ILE A 627 -6.91 28.23 -6.06
N VAL A 628 -7.16 28.94 -7.16
CA VAL A 628 -7.27 28.33 -8.49
C VAL A 628 -5.89 27.84 -8.96
N VAL A 629 -5.81 26.55 -9.25
CA VAL A 629 -4.60 25.85 -9.73
C VAL A 629 -4.66 25.62 -11.23
N GLY A 630 -5.87 25.40 -11.76
CA GLY A 630 -6.09 25.17 -13.18
C GLY A 630 -7.51 25.54 -13.59
N GLU A 631 -7.65 25.93 -14.85
CA GLU A 631 -8.92 26.34 -15.45
C GLU A 631 -9.01 25.78 -16.86
N ARG A 632 -10.13 25.12 -17.16
CA ARG A 632 -10.46 24.61 -18.49
C ARG A 632 -11.79 25.18 -18.91
N GLU A 633 -11.82 25.91 -20.02
CA GLU A 633 -13.02 26.48 -20.60
C GLU A 633 -13.39 25.77 -21.91
N TYR A 634 -14.69 25.55 -22.11
CA TYR A 634 -15.24 24.91 -23.30
C TYR A 634 -16.44 25.71 -23.81
N ASP A 635 -16.46 25.99 -25.11
CA ASP A 635 -17.59 26.64 -25.78
C ASP A 635 -18.65 25.62 -26.19
N PHE A 636 -19.92 25.90 -25.86
CA PHE A 636 -21.06 25.04 -26.15
C PHE A 636 -22.21 25.82 -26.79
N ARG A 637 -22.93 25.22 -27.74
CA ARG A 637 -24.18 25.77 -28.28
C ARG A 637 -25.39 25.21 -27.52
N VAL A 638 -26.28 26.08 -27.04
CA VAL A 638 -27.52 25.65 -26.38
C VAL A 638 -28.52 25.20 -27.43
N ILE A 639 -28.93 23.94 -27.40
CA ILE A 639 -29.86 23.38 -28.41
C ILE A 639 -31.26 23.11 -27.86
N GLY A 640 -31.45 23.17 -26.54
CA GLY A 640 -32.73 22.93 -25.91
C GLY A 640 -32.74 23.24 -24.41
N LYS A 641 -33.95 23.27 -23.85
CA LYS A 641 -34.18 23.45 -22.42
C LYS A 641 -35.10 22.37 -21.86
N PHE A 642 -34.93 22.01 -20.60
CA PHE A 642 -35.78 21.02 -19.93
C PHE A 642 -36.41 21.58 -18.65
N ASP A 643 -37.51 20.96 -18.20
CA ASP A 643 -38.14 21.31 -16.93
C ASP A 643 -37.52 20.51 -15.78
N PRO A 644 -36.80 21.15 -14.83
CA PRO A 644 -36.12 20.44 -13.75
C PRO A 644 -37.09 19.75 -12.79
N GLN A 645 -38.35 20.20 -12.66
CA GLN A 645 -39.35 19.53 -11.82
C GLN A 645 -39.71 18.17 -12.42
N VAL A 646 -39.96 18.12 -13.72
CA VAL A 646 -40.31 16.88 -14.42
C VAL A 646 -39.14 15.91 -14.43
N LEU A 647 -37.91 16.38 -14.65
CA LEU A 647 -36.72 15.52 -14.58
C LEU A 647 -36.45 14.98 -13.16
N SER A 648 -36.87 15.67 -12.10
CA SER A 648 -36.71 15.20 -10.72
C SER A 648 -37.57 13.97 -10.39
N GLU A 649 -38.65 13.75 -11.15
CA GLU A 649 -39.55 12.61 -11.00
C GLU A 649 -39.03 11.35 -11.72
N LEU A 650 -38.09 11.50 -12.67
CA LEU A 650 -37.49 10.38 -13.36
C LEU A 650 -36.62 9.55 -12.42
N LYS A 651 -36.80 8.23 -12.46
CA LYS A 651 -36.11 7.28 -11.60
C LYS A 651 -35.16 6.39 -12.39
N LYS A 652 -34.00 6.12 -11.80
CA LYS A 652 -33.04 5.09 -12.23
C LYS A 652 -33.61 3.70 -12.00
N PHE A 653 -32.86 2.68 -12.43
CA PHE A 653 -33.25 1.28 -12.30
C PHE A 653 -33.49 0.83 -10.84
N ASP A 654 -32.77 1.43 -9.90
CA ASP A 654 -32.86 1.19 -8.45
C ASP A 654 -33.95 2.02 -7.75
N SER A 655 -34.81 2.71 -8.49
CA SER A 655 -35.85 3.63 -7.99
C SER A 655 -35.35 4.92 -7.34
N THR A 656 -34.05 5.24 -7.41
CA THR A 656 -33.49 6.54 -7.01
C THR A 656 -33.68 7.58 -8.13
N SER A 657 -33.59 8.88 -7.81
CA SER A 657 -33.71 9.95 -8.82
C SER A 657 -32.61 9.86 -9.88
N LEU A 658 -32.97 10.10 -11.16
CA LEU A 658 -32.04 10.05 -12.29
C LEU A 658 -30.90 11.07 -12.14
N PHE A 659 -31.21 12.27 -11.66
CA PHE A 659 -30.25 13.32 -11.34
C PHE A 659 -30.43 13.77 -9.90
N GLU A 660 -29.34 13.94 -9.15
CA GLU A 660 -29.40 14.35 -7.73
C GLU A 660 -29.93 15.78 -7.56
N ASN A 661 -29.59 16.70 -8.49
CA ASN A 661 -30.08 18.08 -8.48
C ASN A 661 -30.33 18.65 -9.89
N PRO A 662 -31.49 18.36 -10.52
CA PRO A 662 -31.78 18.81 -11.89
C PRO A 662 -31.89 20.33 -12.04
N PHE A 663 -32.14 21.07 -10.95
CA PHE A 663 -32.25 22.53 -10.99
C PHE A 663 -30.91 23.23 -11.28
N ASN A 664 -29.80 22.58 -10.94
CA ASN A 664 -28.47 23.11 -11.14
C ASN A 664 -27.63 22.27 -12.12
N THR A 665 -28.27 21.43 -12.92
CA THR A 665 -27.58 20.50 -13.82
C THR A 665 -27.60 21.03 -15.25
N VAL A 666 -26.44 21.02 -15.91
CA VAL A 666 -26.30 21.24 -17.35
C VAL A 666 -25.98 19.89 -17.98
N LEU A 667 -26.78 19.49 -18.97
CA LEU A 667 -26.56 18.22 -19.68
C LEU A 667 -25.79 18.47 -20.97
N VAL A 668 -24.72 17.72 -21.17
CA VAL A 668 -23.93 17.71 -22.40
C VAL A 668 -23.82 16.26 -22.91
N PRO A 669 -23.58 16.01 -24.20
CA PRO A 669 -23.41 14.65 -24.66
C PRO A 669 -22.03 14.11 -24.23
N ILE A 670 -21.91 12.81 -24.01
CA ILE A 670 -20.60 12.16 -23.78
C ILE A 670 -19.59 12.52 -24.88
N LYS A 671 -18.29 12.58 -24.51
CA LYS A 671 -17.16 12.95 -25.39
C LYS A 671 -17.16 14.40 -25.88
N SER A 672 -17.94 15.29 -25.26
CA SER A 672 -17.95 16.73 -25.59
C SER A 672 -16.98 17.58 -24.76
N ILE A 673 -16.44 17.01 -23.68
CA ILE A 673 -15.45 17.62 -22.78
C ILE A 673 -14.26 16.66 -22.71
N ASP A 674 -13.06 17.19 -22.94
CA ASP A 674 -11.78 16.46 -22.88
C ASP A 674 -11.19 16.40 -21.46
#